data_AF-A0A1I6L032-F1
#
_entry.id   AF-A0A1I6L032-F1
#
_cell.length_a   1.000
_cell.length_b   1.000
_cell.length_c   1.000
_cell.angle_alpha   90.00
_cell.angle_beta   90.00
_cell.angle_gamma   90.00
#
_symmetry.space_group_name_H-M   'P 1'
#
loop_
_entity.id
_entity.type
_entity.pdbx_description
1 polymer ?
#
loop_
_entity_poly.entity_id
_entity_poly.type
_entity_poly.pdbx_seq_one_letter_code
_entity_poly.pdbx_strand_id
1 'polypeptide(L)'
;MKRLNKILSFVLVFAIMVTVIPVTVSADTATGSGTVNLFSGSKAASTWTQVLTYDTVKNNGTFNPAIIKENGYFQATFTGNKEGLQMIFQSWSGGSGWAIVVPSEITTSLDGSYLAKFTYSDITASYGTNFSVLDRLYFNTTTGAITLTSLDYVSEAPAPTETVEPTIIPTPVPSATVEPTITPTPVPSATVEPTVTPTPVPSATVETTITPTPVPSATVEPTVTPTQSAPADENRINLFNGSEDVPTWTQGLRIPTLKNGGVLDTSVVNEDGYFAVTYTESRDSLKLIFQSWSGGGGWITVSPTIIKKNSYKNYTAIFDYDTVAADYGTKFTALDAIYVLTTNGAITLKSVDYVTSGVQNAIADASPTPVPSVEPTYVPGELAERTFLPDDTHVKAIGRTYVDADGTRWITNTASGIEFTFTGTKASVTVKTSYTEDTTNQARIGIFVNGALVMDDMIDEMEKTYTFFQNATSKAVSVRIIKLSESPFIPLAISNISVTSTADIQPEQEKTHKIEFIGDSITCGYGVDDENIYGGFKTATENGSKTYAYKTAAALNADYSIIAASGFGIISGYTSGAINSTQTIPPYYNDLGFSWYSFADGSNPTNMEWDFNQFQPDAVVINLGTNDNSYCGTNALRKAEFVEGYIAFLKQIRAKNPDAMIFCTLGIMGQELYPQIQEAVLQYTAETNDTRVTCMQFDVQAMSDGICVDWHPSEKTHTKAADLLTDYIGYVMGW
;
A
#
# COMPACT_ATOMS: atom_id res chain seq x y z
N MET A 1 -45.12 -18.85 -25.30
CA MET A 1 -45.05 -20.03 -26.21
C MET A 1 -45.29 -19.51 -27.63
N LYS A 2 -44.42 -19.62 -28.62
CA LYS A 2 -43.31 -20.54 -28.93
C LYS A 2 -42.50 -19.78 -30.01
N ARG A 3 -41.21 -19.52 -29.78
CA ARG A 3 -40.06 -20.33 -30.20
C ARG A 3 -39.37 -19.73 -31.42
N LEU A 4 -38.05 -19.54 -31.25
CA LEU A 4 -36.98 -19.90 -32.19
C LEU A 4 -37.02 -19.27 -33.60
N ASN A 5 -36.14 -18.29 -33.82
CA ASN A 5 -35.00 -18.40 -34.74
C ASN A 5 -34.54 -17.01 -35.23
N LYS A 6 -33.39 -16.55 -34.74
CA LYS A 6 -32.23 -16.19 -35.59
C LYS A 6 -31.05 -15.77 -34.71
N ILE A 7 -30.19 -16.77 -34.48
CA ILE A 7 -28.78 -16.59 -34.12
C ILE A 7 -28.06 -16.24 -35.43
N LEU A 8 -27.26 -15.17 -35.41
CA LEU A 8 -26.06 -14.82 -36.20
C LEU A 8 -26.07 -13.31 -36.47
N SER A 9 -25.21 -12.57 -35.75
CA SER A 9 -24.38 -11.45 -36.24
C SER A 9 -23.85 -10.65 -35.03
N PHE A 10 -22.79 -11.16 -34.42
CA PHE A 10 -21.82 -10.38 -33.66
C PHE A 10 -20.47 -10.55 -34.38
N VAL A 11 -19.58 -9.55 -34.23
CA VAL A 11 -18.26 -9.36 -34.87
C VAL A 11 -18.28 -8.39 -36.06
N LEU A 12 -18.15 -7.09 -35.76
CA LEU A 12 -17.09 -6.22 -36.33
C LEU A 12 -17.07 -4.89 -35.57
N VAL A 13 -16.11 -4.70 -34.66
CA VAL A 13 -15.75 -3.36 -34.12
C VAL A 13 -14.26 -3.18 -34.34
N PHE A 14 -13.93 -2.01 -34.91
CA PHE A 14 -12.63 -1.55 -35.36
C PHE A 14 -11.53 -1.63 -34.30
N ALA A 15 -10.39 -2.22 -34.67
CA ALA A 15 -9.12 -2.06 -33.95
C ALA A 15 -8.36 -0.85 -34.53
N ILE A 16 -8.06 0.14 -33.69
CA ILE A 16 -7.03 1.15 -33.95
C ILE A 16 -5.77 0.64 -33.27
N MET A 17 -4.82 0.11 -34.06
CA MET A 17 -3.47 -0.15 -33.58
C MET A 17 -2.69 1.17 -33.52
N VAL A 18 -2.25 1.55 -32.32
CA VAL A 18 -1.17 2.52 -32.13
C VAL A 18 0.14 1.75 -32.23
N THR A 19 0.85 1.92 -33.34
CA THR A 19 2.19 1.38 -33.56
C THR A 19 3.19 2.20 -32.73
N VAL A 20 3.75 1.63 -31.67
CA VAL A 20 4.93 2.20 -31.01
C VAL A 20 6.16 1.78 -31.81
N ILE A 21 6.85 2.75 -32.40
CA ILE A 21 8.14 2.56 -33.07
C ILE A 21 9.20 2.35 -31.96
N PRO A 22 10.02 1.29 -32.00
CA PRO A 22 11.16 1.18 -31.09
C PRO A 22 12.24 2.17 -31.50
N VAL A 23 12.64 3.04 -30.57
CA VAL A 23 13.86 3.85 -30.70
C VAL A 23 15.03 2.96 -30.30
N THR A 24 15.94 2.73 -31.24
CA THR A 24 17.24 2.08 -30.99
C THR A 24 18.17 3.03 -30.22
N VAL A 25 18.64 2.60 -29.05
CA VAL A 25 19.77 3.24 -28.34
C VAL A 25 21.05 2.51 -28.77
N SER A 26 22.02 3.26 -29.30
CA SER A 26 23.29 2.76 -29.81
C SER A 26 24.22 2.32 -28.68
N ALA A 27 25.01 1.27 -28.96
CA ALA A 27 26.11 0.80 -28.14
C ALA A 27 27.28 1.79 -28.07
N ASP A 28 28.03 1.68 -26.98
CA ASP A 28 29.31 2.33 -26.67
C ASP A 28 30.19 2.60 -27.90
N THR A 29 30.46 3.88 -28.16
CA THR A 29 31.66 4.29 -28.91
C THR A 29 32.36 5.39 -28.13
N ALA A 30 33.45 5.04 -27.46
CA ALA A 30 34.38 6.01 -26.92
C ALA A 30 34.98 6.81 -28.08
N THR A 31 34.54 8.05 -28.25
CA THR A 31 35.25 9.03 -29.06
C THR A 31 36.51 9.43 -28.28
N GLY A 32 37.64 9.66 -28.96
CA GLY A 32 38.99 9.75 -28.39
C GLY A 32 39.29 10.92 -27.43
N SER A 33 38.32 11.37 -26.64
CA SER A 33 38.41 12.46 -25.67
C SER A 33 37.72 12.11 -24.34
N GLY A 34 38.02 10.97 -23.69
CA GLY A 34 37.58 10.71 -22.31
C GLY A 34 36.07 10.78 -22.01
N THR A 35 35.19 10.89 -23.01
CA THR A 35 33.75 11.13 -22.86
C THR A 35 32.98 9.87 -23.21
N VAL A 36 32.06 9.46 -22.31
CA VAL A 36 31.14 8.34 -22.48
C VAL A 36 29.74 8.92 -22.69
N ASN A 37 29.15 8.68 -23.86
CA ASN A 37 27.78 9.09 -24.14
C ASN A 37 26.80 8.09 -23.49
N LEU A 38 25.93 8.58 -22.61
CA LEU A 38 24.90 7.76 -21.98
C LEU A 38 23.55 7.95 -22.69
N PHE A 39 23.30 9.15 -23.21
CA PHE A 39 22.09 9.48 -23.95
C PHE A 39 22.36 10.50 -25.05
N SER A 40 21.78 10.26 -26.23
CA SER A 40 21.57 11.27 -27.26
C SER A 40 20.19 11.07 -27.88
N GLY A 41 19.42 12.15 -27.99
CA GLY A 41 18.05 12.11 -28.49
C GLY A 41 17.18 13.11 -27.74
N SER A 42 15.92 13.27 -28.13
CA SER A 42 15.01 14.20 -27.45
C SER A 42 14.06 13.44 -26.53
N LYS A 43 14.10 13.72 -25.23
CA LYS A 43 13.16 13.14 -24.26
C LYS A 43 12.56 14.22 -23.35
N ALA A 44 11.27 14.42 -23.49
CA ALA A 44 10.51 15.36 -22.66
C ALA A 44 10.05 14.69 -21.36
N ALA A 45 10.03 15.47 -20.29
CA ALA A 45 9.50 15.06 -19.00
C ALA A 45 8.77 16.24 -18.34
N SER A 46 7.62 15.94 -17.73
CA SER A 46 6.90 16.87 -16.86
C SER A 46 7.46 16.85 -15.44
N THR A 47 6.97 17.75 -14.59
CA THR A 47 7.33 17.83 -13.17
C THR A 47 7.20 16.48 -12.47
N TRP A 48 8.16 16.13 -11.59
CA TRP A 48 8.25 14.87 -10.84
C TRP A 48 8.37 13.60 -11.68
N THR A 49 8.65 13.73 -12.97
CA THR A 49 8.78 12.59 -13.88
C THR A 49 10.24 12.20 -14.06
N GLN A 50 10.52 10.90 -14.05
CA GLN A 50 11.84 10.37 -14.40
C GLN A 50 12.08 10.53 -15.90
N VAL A 51 13.11 11.28 -16.26
CA VAL A 51 13.47 11.52 -17.66
C VAL A 51 14.25 10.32 -18.19
N LEU A 52 15.26 9.84 -17.45
CA LEU A 52 16.04 8.65 -17.79
C LEU A 52 16.27 7.78 -16.57
N THR A 53 16.40 6.48 -16.82
CA THR A 53 16.72 5.46 -15.83
C THR A 53 17.75 4.52 -16.42
N TYR A 54 18.86 4.33 -15.72
CA TYR A 54 19.93 3.42 -16.09
C TYR A 54 20.19 2.42 -14.97
N ASP A 55 19.86 1.17 -15.23
CA ASP A 55 20.37 0.06 -14.44
C ASP A 55 21.89 -0.07 -14.62
N THR A 56 22.59 -0.39 -13.54
CA THR A 56 24.02 -0.68 -13.63
C THR A 56 24.26 -2.07 -14.22
N VAL A 57 25.46 -2.33 -14.75
CA VAL A 57 25.86 -3.65 -15.27
C VAL A 57 25.71 -4.78 -14.24
N LYS A 58 25.69 -4.45 -12.94
CA LYS A 58 25.43 -5.39 -11.85
C LYS A 58 23.96 -5.84 -11.80
N ASN A 59 23.04 -4.97 -12.21
CA ASN A 59 21.60 -5.21 -12.29
C ASN A 59 21.16 -5.40 -13.74
N ASN A 60 22.01 -6.02 -14.55
CA ASN A 60 21.78 -6.34 -15.97
C ASN A 60 21.49 -5.12 -16.87
N GLY A 61 21.85 -3.91 -16.44
CA GLY A 61 21.76 -2.71 -17.26
C GLY A 61 23.04 -2.43 -18.05
N THR A 62 23.07 -1.32 -18.77
CA THR A 62 24.18 -0.94 -19.66
C THR A 62 25.15 0.06 -19.04
N PHE A 63 24.79 0.67 -17.91
CA PHE A 63 25.62 1.69 -17.27
C PHE A 63 26.69 1.04 -16.38
N ASN A 64 27.96 1.33 -16.63
CA ASN A 64 29.05 0.84 -15.80
C ASN A 64 29.49 1.92 -14.79
N PRO A 65 29.22 1.77 -13.47
CA PRO A 65 29.60 2.77 -12.47
C PRO A 65 31.11 3.03 -12.37
N ALA A 66 31.95 2.13 -12.87
CA ALA A 66 33.40 2.28 -12.85
C ALA A 66 33.91 3.43 -13.75
N ILE A 67 33.06 4.01 -14.59
CA ILE A 67 33.41 5.22 -15.34
C ILE A 67 33.51 6.44 -14.42
N ILE A 68 32.83 6.43 -13.27
CA ILE A 68 32.82 7.55 -12.31
C ILE A 68 34.17 7.61 -11.60
N LYS A 69 34.96 8.64 -11.90
CA LYS A 69 36.31 8.86 -11.35
C LYS A 69 36.49 10.30 -10.88
N GLU A 70 37.47 10.47 -9.99
CA GLU A 70 37.91 11.77 -9.50
C GLU A 70 38.26 12.70 -10.68
N ASN A 71 37.82 13.97 -10.60
CA ASN A 71 37.88 14.99 -11.65
C ASN A 71 36.99 14.76 -12.89
N GLY A 72 36.13 13.74 -12.91
CA GLY A 72 35.09 13.60 -13.94
C GLY A 72 33.75 14.20 -13.54
N TYR A 73 32.81 14.31 -14.49
CA TYR A 73 31.48 14.87 -14.25
C TYR A 73 30.44 14.35 -15.25
N PHE A 74 29.17 14.30 -14.83
CA PHE A 74 28.06 14.14 -15.78
C PHE A 74 27.67 15.50 -16.35
N GLN A 75 27.40 15.54 -17.64
CA GLN A 75 27.00 16.73 -18.37
C GLN A 75 25.68 16.47 -19.10
N ALA A 76 24.67 17.28 -18.82
CA ALA A 76 23.35 17.16 -19.43
C ALA A 76 23.01 18.43 -20.24
N THR A 77 22.64 18.26 -21.51
CA THR A 77 22.12 19.36 -22.34
C THR A 77 20.61 19.26 -22.44
N PHE A 78 19.88 20.30 -22.05
CA PHE A 78 18.42 20.29 -21.99
C PHE A 78 17.80 21.67 -22.24
N THR A 79 16.52 21.72 -22.58
CA THR A 79 15.72 22.96 -22.67
C THR A 79 14.51 22.86 -21.72
N GLY A 80 13.85 23.98 -21.43
CA GLY A 80 12.70 24.03 -20.51
C GLY A 80 13.04 24.69 -19.17
N ASN A 81 12.53 24.15 -18.06
CA ASN A 81 12.83 24.70 -16.74
C ASN A 81 14.21 24.24 -16.24
N LYS A 82 15.09 25.20 -15.90
CA LYS A 82 16.43 24.91 -15.34
C LYS A 82 16.40 24.58 -13.85
N GLU A 83 15.35 24.96 -13.13
CA GLU A 83 15.21 24.71 -11.70
C GLU A 83 14.73 23.28 -11.45
N GLY A 84 15.21 22.65 -10.37
CA GLY A 84 14.77 21.32 -9.92
C GLY A 84 15.30 20.13 -10.71
N LEU A 85 16.35 20.33 -11.53
CA LEU A 85 17.06 19.25 -12.19
C LEU A 85 17.87 18.42 -11.19
N GLN A 86 17.75 17.09 -11.21
CA GLN A 86 18.46 16.22 -10.27
C GLN A 86 18.90 14.91 -10.92
N MET A 87 19.94 14.32 -10.35
CA MET A 87 20.35 12.94 -10.57
C MET A 87 20.21 12.16 -9.26
N ILE A 88 19.74 10.92 -9.35
CA ILE A 88 19.58 10.06 -8.18
C ILE A 88 20.46 8.83 -8.34
N PHE A 89 21.36 8.64 -7.38
CA PHE A 89 22.23 7.48 -7.28
C PHE A 89 21.63 6.53 -6.24
N GLN A 90 21.12 5.40 -6.70
CA GLN A 90 20.39 4.45 -5.87
C GLN A 90 21.24 3.19 -5.62
N SER A 91 21.29 2.75 -4.37
CA SER A 91 21.93 1.51 -3.97
C SER A 91 21.04 0.70 -3.04
N TRP A 92 20.75 -0.54 -3.41
CA TRP A 92 20.19 -1.57 -2.54
C TRP A 92 21.21 -2.69 -2.25
N SER A 93 22.43 -2.54 -2.77
CA SER A 93 23.58 -3.43 -2.63
C SER A 93 24.58 -3.01 -1.56
N GLY A 94 24.18 -2.18 -0.59
CA GLY A 94 24.99 -1.79 0.57
C GLY A 94 25.62 -0.40 0.51
N GLY A 95 25.16 0.49 -0.38
CA GLY A 95 25.47 1.92 -0.38
C GLY A 95 24.34 2.80 0.18
N SER A 96 24.52 4.12 0.12
CA SER A 96 23.51 5.13 0.47
C SER A 96 22.25 4.90 -0.37
N GLY A 97 21.14 4.52 0.27
CA GLY A 97 19.94 4.00 -0.38
C GLY A 97 19.42 4.83 -1.57
N TRP A 98 19.30 6.15 -1.36
CA TRP A 98 18.83 7.13 -2.34
C TRP A 98 19.61 8.44 -2.16
N ALA A 99 20.63 8.68 -2.97
CA ALA A 99 21.38 9.94 -2.94
C ALA A 99 20.92 10.87 -4.06
N ILE A 100 20.32 12.00 -3.67
CA ILE A 100 19.92 13.05 -4.59
C ILE A 100 21.12 13.98 -4.81
N VAL A 101 21.45 14.21 -6.07
CA VAL A 101 22.55 15.09 -6.52
C VAL A 101 21.94 16.17 -7.40
N VAL A 102 22.20 17.42 -7.04
CA VAL A 102 21.78 18.62 -7.78
C VAL A 102 23.03 19.18 -8.47
N PRO A 103 22.95 19.71 -9.70
CA PRO A 103 24.14 20.20 -10.40
C PRO A 103 24.64 21.47 -9.74
N SER A 104 25.95 21.58 -9.56
CA SER A 104 26.60 22.80 -9.03
C SER A 104 26.80 23.88 -10.08
N GLU A 105 26.76 23.51 -11.37
CA GLU A 105 26.92 24.44 -12.49
C GLU A 105 25.81 24.22 -13.53
N ILE A 106 25.11 25.29 -13.89
CA ILE A 106 24.21 25.33 -15.05
C ILE A 106 24.55 26.57 -15.87
N THR A 107 24.98 26.37 -17.13
CA THR A 107 25.29 27.46 -18.06
C THR A 107 24.27 27.51 -19.20
N THR A 108 23.88 28.72 -19.60
CA THR A 108 22.99 28.93 -20.75
C THR A 108 23.81 29.07 -22.04
N SER A 109 23.48 28.25 -23.03
CA SER A 109 24.07 28.30 -24.37
C SER A 109 23.45 29.42 -25.22
N LEU A 110 24.17 29.85 -26.27
CA LEU A 110 23.72 30.90 -27.19
C LEU A 110 22.41 30.55 -27.94
N ASP A 111 22.11 29.26 -28.10
CA ASP A 111 20.90 28.76 -28.73
C ASP A 111 19.70 28.64 -27.77
N GLY A 112 19.87 29.05 -26.50
CA GLY A 112 18.83 29.00 -25.47
C GLY A 112 18.70 27.66 -24.75
N SER A 113 19.55 26.67 -25.07
CA SER A 113 19.67 25.44 -24.28
C SER A 113 20.46 25.67 -22.99
N TYR A 114 20.31 24.76 -22.03
CA TYR A 114 21.08 24.72 -20.79
C TYR A 114 22.04 23.54 -20.79
N LEU A 115 23.20 23.75 -20.20
CA LEU A 115 24.20 22.73 -19.92
C LEU A 115 24.38 22.62 -18.40
N ALA A 116 23.92 21.52 -17.80
CA ALA A 116 24.10 21.23 -16.38
C ALA A 116 25.26 20.26 -16.15
N LYS A 117 26.09 20.53 -15.13
CA LYS A 117 27.17 19.64 -14.70
C LYS A 117 26.97 19.14 -13.28
N PHE A 118 27.06 17.82 -13.12
CA PHE A 118 27.08 17.13 -11.84
C PHE A 118 28.51 16.63 -11.61
N THR A 119 29.27 17.37 -10.83
CA THR A 119 30.71 17.09 -10.63
C THR A 119 30.91 15.87 -9.75
N TYR A 120 32.09 15.24 -9.83
CA TYR A 120 32.45 14.17 -8.89
C TYR A 120 32.32 14.61 -7.41
N SER A 121 32.61 15.88 -7.12
CA SER A 121 32.43 16.45 -5.78
C SER A 121 30.94 16.48 -5.38
N ASP A 122 30.04 16.90 -6.27
CA ASP A 122 28.59 16.91 -6.00
C ASP A 122 28.08 15.50 -5.70
N ILE A 123 28.53 14.54 -6.50
CA ILE A 123 28.09 13.15 -6.39
C ILE A 123 28.60 12.53 -5.08
N THR A 124 29.89 12.69 -4.77
CA THR A 124 30.49 12.08 -3.58
C THR A 124 30.02 12.74 -2.28
N ALA A 125 29.65 14.02 -2.30
CA ALA A 125 29.04 14.70 -1.16
C ALA A 125 27.71 14.07 -0.75
N SER A 126 26.88 13.64 -1.72
CA SER A 126 25.58 13.02 -1.44
C SER A 126 25.61 11.49 -1.35
N TYR A 127 26.36 10.82 -2.23
CA TYR A 127 26.34 9.36 -2.37
C TYR A 127 27.51 8.66 -1.67
N GLY A 128 28.66 9.33 -1.53
CA GLY A 128 29.94 8.75 -1.11
C GLY A 128 30.77 8.24 -2.29
N THR A 129 31.88 7.54 -2.00
CA THR A 129 32.90 7.14 -3.00
C THR A 129 32.81 5.68 -3.47
N ASN A 130 31.97 4.86 -2.84
CA ASN A 130 31.85 3.44 -3.19
C ASN A 130 30.85 3.21 -4.33
N PHE A 131 31.24 3.50 -5.56
CA PHE A 131 30.38 3.31 -6.73
C PHE A 131 30.20 1.83 -7.14
N SER A 132 30.95 0.89 -6.57
CA SER A 132 30.82 -0.55 -6.87
C SER A 132 29.50 -1.16 -6.36
N VAL A 133 28.87 -0.50 -5.39
CA VAL A 133 27.55 -0.87 -4.86
C VAL A 133 26.42 -0.06 -5.52
N LEU A 134 26.72 0.82 -6.49
CA LEU A 134 25.70 1.55 -7.21
C LEU A 134 24.88 0.59 -8.06
N ASP A 135 23.56 0.68 -7.91
CA ASP A 135 22.64 -0.25 -8.52
C ASP A 135 21.86 0.38 -9.67
N ARG A 136 21.51 1.66 -9.55
CA ARG A 136 20.78 2.40 -10.58
C ARG A 136 21.02 3.90 -10.52
N LEU A 137 20.94 4.54 -11.68
CA LEU A 137 21.04 5.98 -11.86
C LEU A 137 19.75 6.53 -12.48
N TYR A 138 19.23 7.64 -11.95
CA TYR A 138 18.10 8.36 -12.51
C TYR A 138 18.49 9.78 -12.88
N PHE A 139 17.80 10.34 -13.88
CA PHE A 139 17.83 11.75 -14.21
C PHE A 139 16.38 12.27 -14.24
N ASN A 140 16.06 13.28 -13.43
CA ASN A 140 14.69 13.78 -13.29
C ASN A 140 14.61 15.31 -13.18
N THR A 141 13.38 15.82 -13.27
CA THR A 141 13.05 17.21 -12.91
C THR A 141 11.96 17.20 -11.85
N THR A 142 12.12 18.00 -10.80
CA THR A 142 11.12 18.16 -9.73
C THR A 142 10.32 19.44 -9.85
N THR A 143 10.73 20.37 -10.72
CA THR A 143 10.00 21.61 -10.97
C THR A 143 9.98 21.91 -12.46
N GLY A 144 8.79 21.94 -13.07
CA GLY A 144 8.61 22.32 -14.46
C GLY A 144 9.11 21.29 -15.48
N ALA A 145 8.57 21.40 -16.69
CA ALA A 145 8.90 20.48 -17.77
C ALA A 145 10.28 20.77 -18.36
N ILE A 146 11.00 19.70 -18.71
CA ILE A 146 12.27 19.78 -19.45
C ILE A 146 12.22 18.89 -20.68
N THR A 147 13.09 19.19 -21.64
CA THR A 147 13.43 18.28 -22.73
C THR A 147 14.94 18.05 -22.71
N LEU A 148 15.34 16.84 -22.33
CA LEU A 148 16.74 16.42 -22.35
C LEU A 148 17.14 16.05 -23.78
N THR A 149 18.33 16.50 -24.18
CA THR A 149 18.89 16.31 -25.53
C THR A 149 20.16 15.46 -25.54
N SER A 150 20.96 15.53 -24.48
CA SER A 150 22.08 14.62 -24.24
C SER A 150 22.37 14.45 -22.75
N LEU A 151 22.96 13.30 -22.41
CA LEU A 151 23.60 13.03 -21.12
C LEU A 151 24.91 12.31 -21.39
N ASP A 152 26.01 12.93 -20.98
CA ASP A 152 27.37 12.44 -21.18
C ASP A 152 28.08 12.34 -19.83
N TYR A 153 29.04 11.43 -19.71
CA TYR A 153 30.03 11.45 -18.64
C TYR A 153 31.39 11.84 -19.22
N VAL A 154 32.01 12.89 -18.70
CA VAL A 154 33.31 13.39 -19.16
C VAL A 154 34.37 13.06 -18.12
N SER A 155 35.45 12.37 -18.53
CA SER A 155 36.65 12.17 -17.72
C SER A 155 37.75 13.13 -18.17
N GLU A 156 38.24 13.98 -17.28
CA GLU A 156 39.40 14.83 -17.56
C GLU A 156 40.70 14.01 -17.39
N ALA A 157 41.70 14.30 -18.25
CA ALA A 157 43.04 13.73 -18.08
C ALA A 157 43.70 14.31 -16.81
N PRO A 158 44.48 13.54 -16.04
CA PRO A 158 45.16 14.07 -14.86
C PRO A 158 46.08 15.22 -15.26
N ALA A 159 45.98 16.35 -14.55
CA ALA A 159 46.98 17.41 -14.65
C ALA A 159 48.38 16.83 -14.37
N PRO A 160 49.44 17.21 -15.11
CA PRO A 160 50.77 16.66 -14.91
C PRO A 160 51.24 16.96 -13.48
N THR A 161 51.62 15.90 -12.77
CA THR A 161 52.05 15.93 -11.38
C THR A 161 53.34 16.73 -11.26
N GLU A 162 53.33 17.85 -10.53
CA GLU A 162 54.57 18.53 -10.16
C GLU A 162 55.41 17.61 -9.24
N THR A 163 56.59 17.24 -9.72
CA THR A 163 57.59 16.47 -8.98
C THR A 163 58.13 17.30 -7.81
N VAL A 164 57.86 16.85 -6.59
CA VAL A 164 58.43 17.43 -5.35
C VAL A 164 59.81 16.83 -5.10
N GLU A 165 60.87 17.64 -5.18
CA GLU A 165 62.22 17.32 -4.69
C GLU A 165 62.27 17.35 -3.14
N PRO A 166 63.16 16.58 -2.48
CA PRO A 166 63.11 16.38 -1.04
C PRO A 166 63.63 17.60 -0.27
N THR A 167 62.91 17.93 0.81
CA THR A 167 63.12 19.06 1.70
C THR A 167 64.37 18.93 2.57
N ILE A 168 65.19 19.99 2.61
CA ILE A 168 66.20 20.24 3.65
C ILE A 168 65.72 21.47 4.46
N ILE A 169 65.71 21.36 5.79
CA ILE A 169 65.39 22.41 6.80
C ILE A 169 66.75 22.80 7.46
N PRO A 170 67.10 24.06 7.91
CA PRO A 170 66.23 25.09 8.51
C PRO A 170 66.54 26.63 8.27
N THR A 171 65.54 27.48 8.67
CA THR A 171 65.52 28.89 9.23
C THR A 171 66.14 30.11 8.48
N PRO A 172 65.78 31.40 8.81
CA PRO A 172 64.56 32.05 9.37
C PRO A 172 64.01 33.29 8.57
N VAL A 173 62.71 33.60 8.80
CA VAL A 173 61.95 34.90 8.96
C VAL A 173 62.77 36.23 8.80
N PRO A 174 62.29 37.36 8.16
CA PRO A 174 61.04 38.09 8.55
C PRO A 174 60.24 38.96 7.52
N SER A 175 58.92 39.04 7.80
CA SER A 175 58.08 40.26 8.04
C SER A 175 57.49 41.17 6.92
N ALA A 176 56.15 41.33 7.02
CA ALA A 176 55.24 42.48 6.75
C ALA A 176 55.03 42.97 5.28
N THR A 177 53.91 43.56 4.84
CA THR A 177 52.94 44.49 5.45
C THR A 177 51.61 44.52 4.64
N VAL A 178 50.56 45.06 5.28
CA VAL A 178 49.11 45.15 5.00
C VAL A 178 48.69 46.19 3.92
N GLU A 179 47.62 45.86 3.14
CA GLU A 179 46.52 46.66 2.46
C GLU A 179 46.76 48.08 1.84
N PRO A 180 45.84 48.75 1.08
CA PRO A 180 44.35 48.63 1.06
C PRO A 180 43.60 48.68 -0.29
N THR A 181 42.31 48.38 -0.16
CA THR A 181 41.15 48.43 -1.06
C THR A 181 40.74 49.84 -1.54
N ILE A 182 40.32 50.01 -2.81
CA ILE A 182 39.27 51.00 -3.22
C ILE A 182 38.53 50.62 -4.53
N THR A 183 37.21 50.83 -4.54
CA THR A 183 36.18 50.75 -5.62
C THR A 183 35.72 52.19 -5.92
N PRO A 184 35.30 52.69 -7.14
CA PRO A 184 34.06 52.29 -7.85
C PRO A 184 33.90 52.49 -9.41
N THR A 185 32.82 51.87 -9.93
CA THR A 185 31.85 52.05 -11.09
C THR A 185 31.85 53.40 -11.90
N PRO A 186 31.15 53.65 -13.06
CA PRO A 186 30.39 52.85 -14.09
C PRO A 186 30.62 53.17 -15.62
N VAL A 187 30.12 52.29 -16.55
CA VAL A 187 29.31 52.44 -17.85
C VAL A 187 29.66 53.57 -18.90
N PRO A 188 29.41 53.55 -20.27
CA PRO A 188 28.61 52.68 -21.20
C PRO A 188 29.18 52.30 -22.62
N SER A 189 28.45 51.40 -23.31
CA SER A 189 27.98 51.34 -24.74
C SER A 189 28.91 51.60 -25.96
N ALA A 190 28.90 50.68 -26.95
CA ALA A 190 28.39 50.94 -28.31
C ALA A 190 28.49 49.72 -29.28
N THR A 191 27.43 49.59 -30.07
CA THR A 191 27.11 48.75 -31.25
C THR A 191 28.05 48.94 -32.44
N VAL A 192 28.25 47.94 -33.33
CA VAL A 192 28.08 47.98 -34.82
C VAL A 192 28.06 46.54 -35.40
N GLU A 193 27.26 46.41 -36.46
CA GLU A 193 26.73 45.28 -37.25
C GLU A 193 27.66 44.84 -38.44
N PRO A 194 27.22 44.12 -39.51
CA PRO A 194 27.44 42.69 -39.79
C PRO A 194 28.26 42.38 -41.07
N THR A 195 28.53 41.11 -41.39
CA THR A 195 28.85 40.69 -42.78
C THR A 195 28.41 39.25 -43.10
N VAL A 196 28.11 39.05 -44.39
CA VAL A 196 27.27 38.08 -45.11
C VAL A 196 27.98 36.78 -45.52
N THR A 197 27.24 35.64 -45.44
CA THR A 197 26.96 34.53 -46.42
C THR A 197 27.97 34.29 -47.59
N PRO A 198 28.32 33.03 -48.02
CA PRO A 198 27.33 32.05 -48.51
C PRO A 198 27.59 30.51 -48.41
N THR A 199 26.47 29.80 -48.64
CA THR A 199 26.21 28.35 -48.74
C THR A 199 26.20 27.90 -50.24
N PRO A 200 25.83 26.63 -50.59
CA PRO A 200 26.56 25.35 -50.67
C PRO A 200 26.79 24.90 -52.16
N VAL A 201 27.18 23.63 -52.47
CA VAL A 201 26.50 22.57 -53.31
C VAL A 201 27.46 21.31 -53.47
N PRO A 202 27.12 20.15 -54.10
CA PRO A 202 26.71 18.87 -53.48
C PRO A 202 27.66 17.66 -53.74
N SER A 203 27.36 16.53 -53.09
CA SER A 203 27.98 15.21 -53.32
C SER A 203 27.03 14.26 -54.07
N ALA A 204 27.58 13.37 -54.90
CA ALA A 204 26.87 12.40 -55.73
C ALA A 204 27.09 10.95 -55.26
N THR A 205 25.97 10.22 -55.23
CA THR A 205 25.66 8.79 -55.46
C THR A 205 26.79 7.77 -55.70
N VAL A 206 26.70 6.61 -55.01
CA VAL A 206 27.01 5.27 -55.58
C VAL A 206 26.04 4.20 -55.02
N GLU A 207 25.72 3.26 -55.90
CA GLU A 207 24.71 2.20 -55.90
C GLU A 207 24.90 1.01 -54.93
N THR A 208 23.81 0.25 -54.86
CA THR A 208 23.50 -0.98 -54.14
C THR A 208 24.16 -2.24 -54.71
N THR A 209 24.35 -3.26 -53.86
CA THR A 209 24.40 -4.67 -54.30
C THR A 209 23.86 -5.58 -53.19
N ILE A 210 23.13 -6.63 -53.59
CA ILE A 210 22.31 -7.53 -52.78
C ILE A 210 22.92 -8.94 -52.78
N THR A 211 22.45 -9.80 -51.85
CA THR A 211 22.34 -11.30 -51.86
C THR A 211 23.47 -12.10 -51.16
N PRO A 212 23.25 -13.33 -50.61
CA PRO A 212 22.08 -13.99 -49.98
C PRO A 212 22.31 -14.52 -48.53
N THR A 213 21.20 -14.89 -47.90
CA THR A 213 20.99 -15.72 -46.69
C THR A 213 21.52 -17.17 -46.80
N PRO A 214 21.83 -17.85 -45.67
CA PRO A 214 21.53 -19.28 -45.51
C PRO A 214 20.65 -19.64 -44.29
N VAL A 215 20.03 -20.80 -44.44
CA VAL A 215 18.95 -21.52 -43.72
C VAL A 215 19.47 -22.25 -42.44
N PRO A 216 18.63 -22.67 -41.47
CA PRO A 216 18.99 -22.84 -40.06
C PRO A 216 19.49 -24.24 -39.68
N SER A 217 20.19 -24.34 -38.54
CA SER A 217 20.59 -25.60 -37.89
C SER A 217 20.07 -25.67 -36.45
N ALA A 218 19.77 -26.88 -36.00
CA ALA A 218 18.94 -27.25 -34.87
C ALA A 218 19.63 -27.25 -33.48
N THR A 219 18.81 -26.99 -32.46
CA THR A 219 18.72 -27.55 -31.08
C THR A 219 19.99 -27.76 -30.24
N VAL A 220 20.08 -27.07 -29.09
CA VAL A 220 20.45 -27.64 -27.77
C VAL A 220 19.73 -26.86 -26.66
N GLU A 221 19.04 -27.59 -25.78
CA GLU A 221 18.45 -27.12 -24.51
C GLU A 221 19.52 -27.16 -23.39
N PRO A 222 19.75 -26.11 -22.59
CA PRO A 222 20.70 -26.20 -21.49
C PRO A 222 20.00 -26.67 -20.20
N THR A 223 20.32 -27.90 -19.79
CA THR A 223 20.09 -28.42 -18.44
C THR A 223 21.07 -27.74 -17.46
N VAL A 224 20.56 -27.05 -16.45
CA VAL A 224 21.38 -26.50 -15.36
C VAL A 224 21.44 -27.50 -14.22
N THR A 225 22.66 -27.89 -13.82
CA THR A 225 22.92 -28.74 -12.65
C THR A 225 23.13 -27.85 -11.41
N PRO A 226 22.42 -28.03 -10.29
CA PRO A 226 22.66 -27.22 -9.10
C PRO A 226 23.90 -27.72 -8.35
N THR A 227 24.78 -26.77 -7.99
CA THR A 227 25.92 -27.02 -7.10
C THR A 227 25.59 -26.49 -5.71
N GLN A 228 25.76 -27.33 -4.69
CA GLN A 228 25.49 -27.03 -3.28
C GLN A 228 26.71 -26.36 -2.62
N SER A 229 26.48 -25.35 -1.76
CA SER A 229 27.41 -24.89 -0.71
C SER A 229 26.61 -24.22 0.43
N ALA A 230 26.82 -24.70 1.67
CA ALA A 230 25.91 -24.67 2.85
C ALA A 230 26.15 -23.49 3.85
N PRO A 231 25.54 -23.40 5.07
CA PRO A 231 25.17 -24.46 6.04
C PRO A 231 23.65 -24.75 6.16
N ALA A 232 23.32 -25.99 6.50
CA ALA A 232 21.97 -26.49 6.73
C ALA A 232 21.48 -26.17 8.16
N ASP A 233 20.28 -25.61 8.27
CA ASP A 233 19.36 -26.02 9.33
C ASP A 233 19.09 -27.51 9.08
N GLU A 234 19.41 -28.41 10.03
CA GLU A 234 19.28 -29.88 9.84
C GLU A 234 17.84 -30.31 9.46
N ASN A 235 16.85 -29.44 9.65
CA ASN A 235 15.43 -29.69 9.37
C ASN A 235 14.91 -28.98 8.11
N ARG A 236 15.74 -28.29 7.30
CA ARG A 236 15.28 -27.52 6.12
C ARG A 236 15.94 -28.02 4.83
N ILE A 237 15.09 -28.43 3.89
CA ILE A 237 15.47 -28.88 2.54
C ILE A 237 15.16 -27.76 1.56
N ASN A 238 16.20 -27.13 1.01
CA ASN A 238 16.01 -26.11 -0.03
C ASN A 238 15.67 -26.76 -1.38
N LEU A 239 14.47 -26.49 -1.89
CA LEU A 239 13.98 -26.98 -3.17
C LEU A 239 14.23 -25.96 -4.29
N PHE A 240 14.29 -24.68 -3.93
CA PHE A 240 14.67 -23.57 -4.80
C PHE A 240 15.22 -22.42 -3.95
N ASN A 241 16.28 -21.77 -4.45
CA ASN A 241 16.79 -20.51 -3.93
C ASN A 241 17.25 -19.67 -5.12
N GLY A 242 16.72 -18.47 -5.28
CA GLY A 242 16.99 -17.65 -6.46
C GLY A 242 16.06 -16.46 -6.56
N SER A 243 15.93 -15.92 -7.77
CA SER A 243 14.94 -14.89 -8.07
C SER A 243 14.28 -15.26 -9.38
N GLU A 244 12.98 -15.53 -9.33
CA GLU A 244 12.21 -15.93 -10.51
C GLU A 244 10.89 -15.15 -10.54
N ASP A 245 10.68 -14.40 -11.62
CA ASP A 245 9.44 -13.67 -11.81
C ASP A 245 8.37 -14.64 -12.30
N VAL A 246 7.23 -14.65 -11.61
CA VAL A 246 6.08 -15.49 -11.94
C VAL A 246 4.92 -14.58 -12.35
N PRO A 247 4.71 -14.34 -13.66
CA PRO A 247 3.64 -13.49 -14.16
C PRO A 247 2.27 -14.06 -13.80
N THR A 248 1.26 -13.20 -13.66
CA THR A 248 -0.11 -13.60 -13.34
C THR A 248 -0.63 -14.70 -14.29
N TRP A 249 -1.31 -15.70 -13.74
CA TRP A 249 -1.86 -16.88 -14.45
C TRP A 249 -0.81 -17.78 -15.11
N THR A 250 0.46 -17.66 -14.71
CA THR A 250 1.56 -18.43 -15.29
C THR A 250 2.14 -19.40 -14.26
N GLN A 251 2.53 -20.59 -14.72
CA GLN A 251 3.37 -21.50 -13.94
C GLN A 251 4.81 -20.97 -14.01
N GLY A 252 5.32 -20.51 -12.88
CA GLY A 252 6.65 -19.91 -12.79
C GLY A 252 7.74 -20.96 -12.75
N LEU A 253 7.71 -21.79 -11.69
CA LEU A 253 8.77 -22.75 -11.39
C LEU A 253 8.24 -24.18 -11.36
N ARG A 254 9.00 -25.13 -11.93
CA ARG A 254 8.77 -26.58 -11.78
C ARG A 254 9.86 -27.21 -10.89
N ILE A 255 9.44 -27.86 -9.81
CA ILE A 255 10.29 -28.58 -8.84
C ILE A 255 10.06 -30.10 -8.99
N PRO A 256 10.91 -30.83 -9.71
CA PRO A 256 10.79 -32.29 -9.80
C PRO A 256 11.13 -32.99 -8.47
N THR A 257 10.55 -34.17 -8.25
CA THR A 257 10.94 -35.05 -7.12
C THR A 257 12.15 -35.92 -7.50
N LEU A 258 12.78 -36.59 -6.51
CA LEU A 258 13.95 -37.46 -6.72
C LEU A 258 13.73 -38.50 -7.83
N LYS A 259 12.52 -39.07 -7.91
CA LYS A 259 12.17 -40.07 -8.93
C LYS A 259 12.23 -39.52 -10.36
N ASN A 260 12.16 -38.20 -10.52
CA ASN A 260 12.22 -37.48 -11.77
C ASN A 260 13.47 -36.58 -11.87
N GLY A 261 14.53 -36.92 -11.12
CA GLY A 261 15.83 -36.25 -11.19
C GLY A 261 15.91 -34.90 -10.47
N GLY A 262 14.94 -34.57 -9.61
CA GLY A 262 14.96 -33.37 -8.78
C GLY A 262 15.54 -33.57 -7.39
N VAL A 263 15.25 -32.64 -6.47
CA VAL A 263 15.86 -32.60 -5.12
C VAL A 263 14.90 -33.01 -3.99
N LEU A 264 13.59 -33.05 -4.23
CA LEU A 264 12.60 -33.42 -3.23
C LEU A 264 12.52 -34.95 -3.07
N ASP A 265 13.00 -35.48 -1.94
CA ASP A 265 12.66 -36.83 -1.48
C ASP A 265 11.28 -36.83 -0.85
N THR A 266 10.29 -37.41 -1.52
CA THR A 266 8.91 -37.44 -1.01
C THR A 266 8.73 -38.26 0.26
N SER A 267 9.71 -39.11 0.63
CA SER A 267 9.65 -39.90 1.86
C SER A 267 9.83 -39.08 3.14
N VAL A 268 10.36 -37.85 3.02
CA VAL A 268 10.53 -36.93 4.16
C VAL A 268 9.25 -36.16 4.51
N VAL A 269 8.22 -36.23 3.66
CA VAL A 269 6.95 -35.54 3.86
C VAL A 269 6.17 -36.19 5.00
N ASN A 270 5.90 -35.44 6.07
CA ASN A 270 5.27 -35.93 7.29
C ASN A 270 4.34 -34.87 7.94
N GLU A 271 3.56 -35.29 8.93
CA GLU A 271 2.51 -34.47 9.59
C GLU A 271 3.02 -33.21 10.30
N ASP A 272 4.26 -33.19 10.80
CA ASP A 272 4.84 -32.02 11.48
C ASP A 272 5.66 -31.11 10.53
N GLY A 273 5.83 -31.52 9.27
CA GLY A 273 6.55 -30.77 8.26
C GLY A 273 5.65 -29.85 7.41
N TYR A 274 6.27 -28.92 6.69
CA TYR A 274 5.58 -27.91 5.88
C TYR A 274 6.44 -27.40 4.72
N PHE A 275 5.80 -26.94 3.64
CA PHE A 275 6.48 -26.15 2.61
C PHE A 275 6.49 -24.68 3.01
N ALA A 276 7.63 -24.01 2.84
CA ALA A 276 7.77 -22.57 3.02
C ALA A 276 8.22 -21.93 1.71
N VAL A 277 7.46 -20.96 1.22
CA VAL A 277 7.71 -20.29 -0.06
C VAL A 277 7.89 -18.80 0.19
N THR A 278 9.09 -18.27 -0.02
CA THR A 278 9.37 -16.84 0.13
C THR A 278 9.26 -16.13 -1.21
N TYR A 279 8.59 -14.97 -1.27
CA TYR A 279 8.34 -14.21 -2.50
C TYR A 279 8.05 -12.73 -2.21
N THR A 280 8.11 -11.90 -3.25
CA THR A 280 7.83 -10.46 -3.16
C THR A 280 6.69 -10.00 -4.08
N GLU A 281 6.27 -8.75 -3.92
CA GLU A 281 5.17 -8.07 -4.65
C GLU A 281 3.77 -8.43 -4.17
N SER A 282 3.07 -9.36 -4.82
CA SER A 282 1.65 -9.61 -4.55
C SER A 282 1.45 -10.72 -3.51
N ARG A 283 1.03 -10.34 -2.29
CA ARG A 283 0.87 -11.24 -1.15
C ARG A 283 0.03 -12.47 -1.48
N ASP A 284 -1.19 -12.33 -1.96
CA ASP A 284 -2.12 -13.45 -2.01
C ASP A 284 -2.20 -14.15 -3.38
N SER A 285 -1.18 -13.91 -4.22
CA SER A 285 -1.14 -14.46 -5.57
C SER A 285 -0.66 -15.90 -5.61
N LEU A 286 0.15 -16.34 -4.64
CA LEU A 286 0.86 -17.62 -4.66
C LEU A 286 -0.07 -18.84 -4.41
N LYS A 287 0.10 -19.88 -5.25
CA LYS A 287 -0.41 -21.25 -5.08
C LYS A 287 0.68 -22.27 -5.39
N LEU A 288 0.54 -23.49 -4.87
CA LEU A 288 1.35 -24.65 -5.28
C LEU A 288 0.49 -25.66 -6.03
N ILE A 289 1.02 -26.24 -7.11
CA ILE A 289 0.38 -27.35 -7.82
C ILE A 289 1.15 -28.63 -7.51
N PHE A 290 0.50 -29.60 -6.89
CA PHE A 290 1.03 -30.94 -6.65
C PHE A 290 0.57 -31.85 -7.78
N GLN A 291 1.52 -32.40 -8.54
CA GLN A 291 1.23 -33.20 -9.73
C GLN A 291 1.62 -34.66 -9.55
N SER A 292 0.78 -35.61 -9.99
CA SER A 292 1.15 -37.02 -10.17
C SER A 292 0.62 -37.61 -11.48
N TRP A 293 1.50 -38.25 -12.26
CA TRP A 293 1.16 -39.05 -13.45
C TRP A 293 1.58 -40.52 -13.33
N SER A 294 2.20 -40.90 -12.20
CA SER A 294 2.65 -42.27 -11.89
C SER A 294 1.69 -43.05 -10.97
N GLY A 295 0.45 -42.58 -10.78
CA GLY A 295 -0.60 -43.28 -10.04
C GLY A 295 -1.13 -42.61 -8.76
N GLY A 296 -0.99 -41.28 -8.63
CA GLY A 296 -1.49 -40.45 -7.52
C GLY A 296 -2.71 -39.56 -7.87
N GLY A 297 -2.90 -38.47 -7.12
CA GLY A 297 -4.10 -37.59 -7.14
C GLY A 297 -4.29 -36.68 -8.36
N GLY A 298 -3.43 -36.78 -9.39
CA GLY A 298 -3.52 -35.91 -10.58
C GLY A 298 -2.85 -34.54 -10.38
N TRP A 299 -3.42 -33.49 -10.99
CA TRP A 299 -2.95 -32.10 -10.85
C TRP A 299 -3.85 -31.36 -9.86
N ILE A 300 -3.33 -31.07 -8.67
CA ILE A 300 -4.10 -30.43 -7.61
C ILE A 300 -3.45 -29.10 -7.23
N THR A 301 -4.23 -28.03 -7.29
CA THR A 301 -3.80 -26.70 -6.84
C THR A 301 -4.16 -26.52 -5.37
N VAL A 302 -3.15 -26.24 -4.55
CA VAL A 302 -3.27 -26.06 -3.10
C VAL A 302 -3.01 -24.59 -2.77
N SER A 303 -3.84 -24.05 -1.88
CA SER A 303 -3.66 -22.71 -1.33
C SER A 303 -2.74 -22.75 -0.11
N PRO A 304 -1.98 -21.67 0.18
CA PRO A 304 -1.19 -21.63 1.40
C PRO A 304 -2.10 -21.71 2.63
N THR A 305 -1.65 -22.44 3.64
CA THR A 305 -2.24 -22.48 4.97
C THR A 305 -2.22 -21.09 5.61
N ILE A 306 -1.09 -20.41 5.50
CA ILE A 306 -0.88 -19.05 6.01
C ILE A 306 0.21 -18.34 5.22
N ILE A 307 0.16 -17.01 5.15
CA ILE A 307 1.18 -16.19 4.50
C ILE A 307 1.74 -15.23 5.54
N LYS A 308 2.97 -15.48 5.98
CA LYS A 308 3.73 -14.58 6.85
C LYS A 308 4.32 -13.44 6.06
N LYS A 309 4.50 -12.29 6.69
CA LYS A 309 5.22 -11.16 6.13
C LYS A 309 6.59 -11.02 6.80
N ASN A 310 7.65 -10.93 6.00
CA ASN A 310 9.03 -10.75 6.46
C ASN A 310 9.44 -9.26 6.44
N SER A 311 9.00 -8.48 5.44
CA SER A 311 9.26 -7.04 5.27
C SER A 311 8.30 -6.42 4.24
N TYR A 312 8.37 -5.11 3.94
CA TYR A 312 7.53 -4.47 2.91
C TYR A 312 7.63 -5.22 1.57
N LYS A 313 6.49 -5.70 1.06
CA LYS A 313 6.36 -6.56 -0.12
C LYS A 313 7.22 -7.84 -0.09
N ASN A 314 7.50 -8.42 1.06
CA ASN A 314 8.25 -9.69 1.19
C ASN A 314 7.50 -10.64 2.13
N TYR A 315 7.18 -11.83 1.63
CA TYR A 315 6.26 -12.77 2.26
C TYR A 315 6.86 -14.19 2.31
N THR A 316 6.42 -14.99 3.27
CA THR A 316 6.66 -16.43 3.37
C THR A 316 5.33 -17.16 3.49
N ALA A 317 4.89 -17.84 2.44
CA ALA A 317 3.72 -18.70 2.47
C ALA A 317 4.07 -20.08 3.02
N ILE A 318 3.26 -20.57 3.95
CA ILE A 318 3.39 -21.87 4.58
C ILE A 318 2.26 -22.77 4.07
N PHE A 319 2.61 -23.99 3.68
CA PHE A 319 1.69 -25.06 3.30
C PHE A 319 1.95 -26.24 4.23
N ASP A 320 1.11 -26.41 5.25
CA ASP A 320 1.21 -27.52 6.19
C ASP A 320 0.74 -28.85 5.59
N TYR A 321 1.08 -29.94 6.27
CA TYR A 321 0.72 -31.28 5.84
C TYR A 321 -0.79 -31.45 5.66
N ASP A 322 -1.60 -31.01 6.61
CA ASP A 322 -3.06 -31.21 6.60
C ASP A 322 -3.73 -30.46 5.44
N THR A 323 -3.32 -29.23 5.16
CA THR A 323 -3.81 -28.43 4.01
C THR A 323 -3.47 -29.13 2.70
N VAL A 324 -2.23 -29.59 2.55
CA VAL A 324 -1.82 -30.30 1.33
C VAL A 324 -2.54 -31.65 1.22
N ALA A 325 -2.65 -32.41 2.31
CA ALA A 325 -3.29 -33.72 2.32
C ALA A 325 -4.81 -33.65 2.11
N ALA A 326 -5.47 -32.59 2.55
CA ALA A 326 -6.90 -32.35 2.30
C ALA A 326 -7.20 -32.22 0.80
N ASP A 327 -6.34 -31.50 0.06
CA ASP A 327 -6.53 -31.26 -1.37
C ASP A 327 -5.92 -32.38 -2.23
N TYR A 328 -4.65 -32.75 -2.00
CA TYR A 328 -3.89 -33.69 -2.84
C TYR A 328 -4.01 -35.16 -2.39
N GLY A 329 -4.32 -35.41 -1.12
CA GLY A 329 -4.29 -36.72 -0.49
C GLY A 329 -2.92 -37.10 0.11
N THR A 330 -2.83 -38.28 0.72
CA THR A 330 -1.66 -38.70 1.52
C THR A 330 -0.61 -39.54 0.75
N LYS A 331 -0.83 -39.82 -0.54
CA LYS A 331 0.08 -40.64 -1.35
C LYS A 331 1.25 -39.83 -1.92
N PHE A 332 2.05 -39.20 -1.06
CA PHE A 332 3.20 -38.38 -1.46
C PHE A 332 4.28 -39.16 -2.22
N THR A 333 4.41 -40.47 -1.99
CA THR A 333 5.31 -41.35 -2.77
C THR A 333 4.99 -41.39 -4.27
N ALA A 334 3.76 -41.05 -4.66
CA ALA A 334 3.34 -40.93 -6.06
C ALA A 334 3.56 -39.52 -6.64
N LEU A 335 4.10 -38.54 -5.88
CA LEU A 335 4.25 -37.16 -6.33
C LEU A 335 5.33 -37.00 -7.42
N ASP A 336 4.85 -36.64 -8.61
CA ASP A 336 5.50 -36.08 -9.79
C ASP A 336 6.59 -35.01 -9.60
N ALA A 337 6.06 -33.83 -9.28
CA ALA A 337 6.67 -32.52 -9.24
C ALA A 337 5.72 -31.55 -8.52
N ILE A 338 6.26 -30.41 -8.09
CA ILE A 338 5.51 -29.27 -7.56
C ILE A 338 5.69 -28.09 -8.51
N TYR A 339 4.64 -27.30 -8.74
CA TYR A 339 4.72 -26.06 -9.51
C TYR A 339 4.33 -24.86 -8.66
N VAL A 340 4.98 -23.73 -8.90
CA VAL A 340 4.58 -22.44 -8.36
C VAL A 340 3.67 -21.73 -9.36
N LEU A 341 2.49 -21.31 -8.91
CA LEU A 341 1.49 -20.61 -9.72
C LEU A 341 1.11 -19.29 -9.06
N THR A 342 0.89 -18.24 -9.87
CA THR A 342 0.25 -17.00 -9.41
C THR A 342 -1.13 -16.78 -10.02
N THR A 343 -2.09 -16.26 -9.24
CA THR A 343 -3.47 -16.03 -9.73
C THR A 343 -3.90 -14.56 -9.74
N ASN A 344 -3.38 -13.70 -8.85
CA ASN A 344 -3.95 -12.37 -8.59
C ASN A 344 -2.96 -11.21 -8.78
N GLY A 345 -1.79 -11.48 -9.34
CA GLY A 345 -0.69 -10.52 -9.47
C GLY A 345 0.63 -11.24 -9.71
N ALA A 346 1.58 -10.54 -10.32
CA ALA A 346 2.94 -11.08 -10.45
C ALA A 346 3.61 -11.13 -9.07
N ILE A 347 4.43 -12.15 -8.86
CA ILE A 347 5.34 -12.22 -7.71
C ILE A 347 6.76 -12.42 -8.22
N THR A 348 7.74 -12.09 -7.40
CA THR A 348 9.10 -12.60 -7.58
C THR A 348 9.36 -13.65 -6.51
N LEU A 349 9.45 -14.91 -6.92
CA LEU A 349 9.78 -16.04 -6.06
C LEU A 349 11.25 -15.94 -5.61
N LYS A 350 11.50 -16.12 -4.31
CA LYS A 350 12.84 -16.05 -3.69
C LYS A 350 13.34 -17.41 -3.22
N SER A 351 12.47 -18.20 -2.57
CA SER A 351 12.81 -19.56 -2.17
C SER A 351 11.59 -20.47 -2.11
N VAL A 352 11.84 -21.76 -2.26
CA VAL A 352 10.91 -22.84 -1.89
C VAL A 352 11.70 -23.81 -1.04
N ASP A 353 11.26 -24.00 0.20
CA ASP A 353 11.85 -24.93 1.15
C ASP A 353 10.80 -25.96 1.58
N TYR A 354 11.25 -27.17 1.94
CA TYR A 354 10.49 -28.08 2.77
C TYR A 354 11.16 -28.18 4.15
N VAL A 355 10.41 -27.93 5.22
CA VAL A 355 10.87 -28.02 6.59
C VAL A 355 10.26 -29.27 7.22
N THR A 356 11.06 -30.12 7.85
CA THR A 356 10.64 -31.47 8.26
C THR A 356 9.88 -31.54 9.59
N SER A 357 9.83 -30.44 10.36
CA SER A 357 9.21 -30.37 11.70
C SER A 357 8.89 -28.93 12.12
N GLY A 358 8.03 -28.75 13.12
CA GLY A 358 7.78 -27.45 13.77
C GLY A 358 6.68 -26.61 13.12
N VAL A 359 5.72 -27.25 12.45
CA VAL A 359 4.66 -26.55 11.72
C VAL A 359 3.79 -25.66 12.61
N GLN A 360 3.54 -26.05 13.86
CA GLN A 360 2.73 -25.26 14.79
C GLN A 360 3.36 -23.89 15.09
N ASN A 361 4.68 -23.84 15.29
CA ASN A 361 5.40 -22.57 15.44
C ASN A 361 5.43 -21.79 14.13
N ALA A 362 5.52 -22.50 13.00
CA ALA A 362 5.44 -21.89 11.68
C ALA A 362 4.04 -21.32 11.37
N ILE A 363 2.98 -21.67 12.08
CA ILE A 363 1.64 -21.09 11.88
C ILE A 363 1.34 -20.00 12.94
N ALA A 364 1.90 -20.11 14.14
CA ALA A 364 1.56 -19.24 15.27
C ALA A 364 1.91 -17.73 15.11
N ASP A 365 2.90 -17.34 14.29
CA ASP A 365 3.32 -15.92 14.14
C ASP A 365 2.32 -15.00 13.41
N ALA A 366 1.18 -15.49 12.91
CA ALA A 366 0.23 -14.67 12.17
C ALA A 366 -1.18 -14.63 12.78
N SER A 367 -1.29 -14.95 14.07
CA SER A 367 -2.42 -14.51 14.88
C SER A 367 -1.99 -13.31 15.71
N PRO A 368 -2.77 -12.20 15.76
CA PRO A 368 -2.56 -11.22 16.80
C PRO A 368 -2.71 -11.96 18.14
N THR A 369 -1.59 -12.13 18.84
CA THR A 369 -1.63 -12.52 20.25
C THR A 369 -2.56 -11.52 20.93
N PRO A 370 -3.61 -11.95 21.64
CA PRO A 370 -4.37 -11.05 22.47
C PRO A 370 -3.37 -10.30 23.34
N VAL A 371 -3.29 -8.98 23.19
CA VAL A 371 -2.52 -8.16 24.14
C VAL A 371 -3.11 -8.54 25.50
N PRO A 372 -2.33 -9.10 26.44
CA PRO A 372 -2.86 -9.41 27.75
C PRO A 372 -3.39 -8.09 28.31
N SER A 373 -4.71 -7.98 28.45
CA SER A 373 -5.32 -6.87 29.16
C SER A 373 -4.71 -6.91 30.55
N VAL A 374 -4.13 -5.80 31.00
CA VAL A 374 -3.58 -5.70 32.35
C VAL A 374 -4.70 -6.08 33.31
N GLU A 375 -4.59 -7.25 33.95
CA GLU A 375 -5.59 -7.69 34.91
C GLU A 375 -5.67 -6.62 36.02
N PRO A 376 -6.87 -6.08 36.32
CA PRO A 376 -6.99 -5.03 37.32
C PRO A 376 -6.53 -5.55 38.69
N THR A 377 -5.67 -4.78 39.35
CA THR A 377 -5.15 -5.11 40.70
C THR A 377 -6.27 -5.06 41.73
N TYR A 378 -6.61 -6.23 42.29
CA TYR A 378 -7.77 -6.46 43.15
C TYR A 378 -7.55 -6.14 44.64
N VAL A 379 -8.57 -5.54 45.28
CA VAL A 379 -8.77 -5.52 46.73
C VAL A 379 -10.15 -6.16 47.02
N PRO A 380 -10.25 -7.19 47.88
CA PRO A 380 -11.52 -7.88 48.14
C PRO A 380 -12.65 -7.03 48.71
N GLY A 381 -13.79 -7.01 48.00
CA GLY A 381 -15.09 -6.50 48.43
C GLY A 381 -16.21 -7.56 48.32
N GLU A 382 -17.41 -7.23 48.78
CA GLU A 382 -18.59 -8.11 48.73
C GLU A 382 -19.11 -8.32 47.30
N LEU A 383 -19.39 -9.58 46.94
CA LEU A 383 -20.03 -9.92 45.67
C LEU A 383 -21.51 -9.54 45.72
N ALA A 384 -21.91 -8.56 44.90
CA ALA A 384 -23.28 -8.03 44.89
C ALA A 384 -23.68 -7.60 43.48
N GLU A 385 -25.00 -7.50 43.24
CA GLU A 385 -25.53 -6.92 42.02
C GLU A 385 -25.37 -5.40 42.06
N ARG A 386 -24.83 -4.85 40.98
CA ARG A 386 -24.57 -3.42 40.78
C ARG A 386 -25.01 -3.03 39.38
N THR A 387 -25.37 -1.77 39.24
CA THR A 387 -26.01 -1.21 38.06
C THR A 387 -25.36 0.14 37.76
N PHE A 388 -24.93 0.34 36.52
CA PHE A 388 -24.12 1.48 36.09
C PHE A 388 -24.72 2.10 34.83
N LEU A 389 -24.64 3.43 34.76
CA LEU A 389 -24.85 4.16 33.51
C LEU A 389 -23.61 4.00 32.62
N PRO A 390 -23.76 4.01 31.29
CA PRO A 390 -22.64 3.94 30.34
C PRO A 390 -21.93 5.31 30.19
N ASP A 391 -21.63 6.00 31.28
CA ASP A 391 -20.89 7.26 31.29
C ASP A 391 -19.37 7.05 31.24
N ASP A 392 -18.61 8.11 30.95
CA ASP A 392 -17.15 8.04 30.76
C ASP A 392 -16.37 7.68 32.04
N THR A 393 -17.01 7.66 33.21
CA THR A 393 -16.36 7.20 34.46
C THR A 393 -16.41 5.68 34.62
N HIS A 394 -17.33 5.02 33.91
CA HIS A 394 -17.57 3.58 34.01
C HIS A 394 -17.17 2.81 32.74
N VAL A 395 -17.18 3.46 31.58
CA VAL A 395 -16.89 2.84 30.28
C VAL A 395 -16.01 3.72 29.42
N LYS A 396 -15.15 3.10 28.61
CA LYS A 396 -14.44 3.77 27.52
C LYS A 396 -15.34 3.79 26.29
N ALA A 397 -15.60 4.96 25.72
CA ALA A 397 -16.36 5.07 24.48
C ALA A 397 -15.52 4.60 23.27
N ILE A 398 -16.15 3.93 22.31
CA ILE A 398 -15.55 3.59 21.01
C ILE A 398 -16.20 4.44 19.93
N GLY A 399 -15.39 5.22 19.21
CA GLY A 399 -15.83 6.14 18.18
C GLY A 399 -16.78 7.23 18.70
N ARG A 400 -17.44 7.92 17.76
CA ARG A 400 -18.33 9.04 18.09
C ARG A 400 -19.63 8.54 18.71
N THR A 401 -19.93 8.97 19.94
CA THR A 401 -21.14 8.62 20.69
C THR A 401 -21.73 9.86 21.37
N TYR A 402 -23.00 9.79 21.73
CA TYR A 402 -23.71 10.88 22.40
C TYR A 402 -24.35 10.37 23.69
N VAL A 403 -24.18 11.09 24.80
CA VAL A 403 -24.85 10.77 26.07
C VAL A 403 -25.98 11.78 26.26
N ASP A 404 -27.21 11.27 26.38
CA ASP A 404 -28.38 12.11 26.60
C ASP A 404 -28.56 12.53 28.07
N ALA A 405 -29.59 13.33 28.34
CA ALA A 405 -29.87 13.85 29.68
C ALA A 405 -30.20 12.77 30.72
N ASP A 406 -30.63 11.58 30.29
CA ASP A 406 -30.92 10.43 31.16
C ASP A 406 -29.67 9.57 31.40
N GLY A 407 -28.52 9.93 30.83
CA GLY A 407 -27.27 9.17 30.90
C GLY A 407 -27.23 7.97 29.96
N THR A 408 -28.18 7.87 29.01
CA THR A 408 -28.16 6.82 27.98
C THR A 408 -27.16 7.19 26.88
N ARG A 409 -26.32 6.24 26.48
CA ARG A 409 -25.33 6.45 25.41
C ARG A 409 -25.85 5.96 24.07
N TRP A 410 -26.05 6.89 23.14
CA TRP A 410 -26.44 6.65 21.76
C TRP A 410 -25.24 6.39 20.85
N ILE A 411 -25.40 5.38 19.99
CA ILE A 411 -24.40 4.83 19.07
C ILE A 411 -25.01 4.82 17.66
N THR A 412 -24.38 5.57 16.75
CA THR A 412 -24.84 5.71 15.36
C THR A 412 -23.93 4.96 14.40
N ASN A 413 -22.62 5.22 14.44
CA ASN A 413 -21.67 4.70 13.46
C ASN A 413 -21.39 3.20 13.62
N THR A 414 -20.96 2.57 12.52
CA THR A 414 -20.52 1.16 12.55
C THR A 414 -19.31 0.99 13.45
N ALA A 415 -19.23 -0.15 14.13
CA ALA A 415 -18.21 -0.53 15.09
C ALA A 415 -17.98 0.46 16.27
N SER A 416 -18.78 1.51 16.41
CA SER A 416 -18.84 2.35 17.60
C SER A 416 -19.54 1.64 18.76
N GLY A 417 -19.26 2.07 19.99
CA GLY A 417 -19.73 1.33 21.16
C GLY A 417 -19.08 1.73 22.47
N ILE A 418 -18.92 0.76 23.37
CA ILE A 418 -18.27 0.93 24.68
C ILE A 418 -17.36 -0.27 25.01
N GLU A 419 -16.32 -0.02 25.81
CA GLU A 419 -15.50 -1.05 26.45
C GLU A 419 -15.40 -0.82 27.96
N PHE A 420 -15.44 -1.90 28.73
CA PHE A 420 -15.23 -1.85 30.17
C PHE A 420 -14.72 -3.20 30.69
N THR A 421 -14.16 -3.18 31.88
CA THR A 421 -13.75 -4.38 32.61
C THR A 421 -14.53 -4.50 33.92
N PHE A 422 -14.72 -5.73 34.38
CA PHE A 422 -15.26 -6.00 35.70
C PHE A 422 -14.71 -7.31 36.26
N THR A 423 -14.79 -7.46 37.58
CA THR A 423 -14.50 -8.74 38.25
C THR A 423 -15.77 -9.25 38.92
N GLY A 424 -16.35 -10.33 38.39
CA GLY A 424 -17.66 -10.80 38.82
C GLY A 424 -18.11 -12.13 38.23
N THR A 425 -19.36 -12.48 38.50
CA THR A 425 -20.01 -13.75 38.11
C THR A 425 -21.08 -13.58 37.04
N LYS A 426 -21.57 -12.37 36.79
CA LYS A 426 -22.64 -12.11 35.82
C LYS A 426 -22.52 -10.71 35.22
N ALA A 427 -22.86 -10.56 33.95
CA ALA A 427 -23.07 -9.27 33.32
C ALA A 427 -24.22 -9.29 32.33
N SER A 428 -24.95 -8.18 32.28
CA SER A 428 -26.02 -7.91 31.33
C SER A 428 -26.03 -6.44 30.92
N VAL A 429 -26.54 -6.16 29.72
CA VAL A 429 -26.74 -4.81 29.19
C VAL A 429 -28.17 -4.63 28.72
N THR A 430 -28.77 -3.48 29.02
CA THR A 430 -30.05 -3.06 28.44
C THR A 430 -29.76 -2.08 27.32
N VAL A 431 -30.30 -2.38 26.14
CA VAL A 431 -30.20 -1.54 24.96
C VAL A 431 -31.57 -1.04 24.53
N LYS A 432 -31.60 0.13 23.91
CA LYS A 432 -32.77 0.76 23.33
C LYS A 432 -32.56 1.04 21.85
N THR A 433 -33.64 1.14 21.10
CA THR A 433 -33.62 1.50 19.68
C THR A 433 -34.83 2.35 19.31
N SER A 434 -34.79 2.96 18.13
CA SER A 434 -35.95 3.59 17.51
C SER A 434 -36.79 2.55 16.75
N TYR A 435 -38.11 2.74 16.72
CA TYR A 435 -39.04 1.85 16.01
C TYR A 435 -38.90 2.00 14.49
N THR A 436 -38.99 0.87 13.78
CA THR A 436 -39.16 0.80 12.33
C THR A 436 -40.08 -0.35 11.96
N GLU A 437 -40.87 -0.18 10.90
CA GLU A 437 -41.58 -1.29 10.25
C GLU A 437 -40.68 -2.03 9.26
N ASP A 438 -39.61 -1.38 8.79
CA ASP A 438 -38.66 -1.96 7.86
C ASP A 438 -37.58 -2.76 8.62
N THR A 439 -37.81 -4.07 8.71
CA THR A 439 -36.87 -5.01 9.35
C THR A 439 -35.50 -5.07 8.67
N THR A 440 -35.34 -4.55 7.45
CA THR A 440 -34.05 -4.53 6.75
C THR A 440 -33.09 -3.45 7.28
N ASN A 441 -33.60 -2.50 8.08
CA ASN A 441 -32.88 -1.33 8.58
C ASN A 441 -32.63 -1.36 10.10
N GLN A 442 -32.97 -2.47 10.77
CA GLN A 442 -32.79 -2.62 12.21
C GLN A 442 -31.30 -2.54 12.59
N ALA A 443 -31.03 -2.06 13.80
CA ALA A 443 -29.67 -2.06 14.34
C ALA A 443 -29.21 -3.50 14.61
N ARG A 444 -27.96 -3.81 14.29
CA ARG A 444 -27.31 -5.08 14.64
C ARG A 444 -26.26 -4.83 15.73
N ILE A 445 -26.22 -5.65 16.77
CA ILE A 445 -25.31 -5.50 17.91
C ILE A 445 -24.35 -6.68 18.00
N GLY A 446 -23.10 -6.40 18.35
CA GLY A 446 -22.09 -7.39 18.71
C GLY A 446 -21.62 -7.19 20.15
N ILE A 447 -21.66 -8.25 20.96
CA ILE A 447 -21.10 -8.26 22.33
C ILE A 447 -19.94 -9.23 22.39
N PHE A 448 -18.78 -8.72 22.78
CA PHE A 448 -17.54 -9.45 22.91
C PHE A 448 -17.15 -9.56 24.38
N VAL A 449 -16.79 -10.75 24.83
CA VAL A 449 -16.32 -11.05 26.17
C VAL A 449 -14.94 -11.67 26.06
N ASN A 450 -13.94 -11.04 26.69
CA ASN A 450 -12.52 -11.46 26.58
C ASN A 450 -12.08 -11.64 25.12
N GLY A 451 -12.53 -10.74 24.24
CA GLY A 451 -12.24 -10.75 22.80
C GLY A 451 -13.10 -11.70 21.96
N ALA A 452 -13.84 -12.64 22.56
CA ALA A 452 -14.71 -13.57 21.84
C ALA A 452 -16.11 -12.99 21.65
N LEU A 453 -16.64 -13.04 20.42
CA LEU A 453 -18.04 -12.69 20.12
C LEU A 453 -18.98 -13.70 20.80
N VAL A 454 -19.80 -13.22 21.74
CA VAL A 454 -20.76 -14.05 22.50
C VAL A 454 -22.22 -13.74 22.17
N MET A 455 -22.50 -12.56 21.61
CA MET A 455 -23.82 -12.19 21.09
C MET A 455 -23.66 -11.46 19.77
N ASP A 456 -24.48 -11.86 18.80
CA ASP A 456 -24.68 -11.21 17.50
C ASP A 456 -26.18 -11.25 17.24
N ASP A 457 -26.85 -10.10 17.32
CA ASP A 457 -28.32 -10.06 17.26
C ASP A 457 -28.84 -8.80 16.57
N MET A 458 -30.04 -8.91 16.01
CA MET A 458 -30.82 -7.76 15.55
C MET A 458 -31.60 -7.19 16.73
N ILE A 459 -31.63 -5.87 16.86
CA ILE A 459 -32.44 -5.19 17.86
C ILE A 459 -33.84 -4.97 17.27
N ASP A 460 -34.72 -5.93 17.54
CA ASP A 460 -36.09 -6.00 17.06
C ASP A 460 -37.14 -5.52 18.06
N GLU A 461 -36.71 -5.22 19.29
CA GLU A 461 -37.53 -4.68 20.37
C GLU A 461 -37.02 -3.29 20.76
N MET A 462 -37.94 -2.35 21.07
CA MET A 462 -37.58 -0.97 21.46
C MET A 462 -36.65 -0.91 22.68
N GLU A 463 -36.74 -1.91 23.56
CA GLU A 463 -35.85 -2.10 24.69
C GLU A 463 -35.61 -3.60 24.88
N LYS A 464 -34.33 -4.02 24.94
CA LYS A 464 -33.94 -5.42 25.03
C LYS A 464 -32.78 -5.57 26.00
N THR A 465 -32.83 -6.60 26.86
CA THR A 465 -31.75 -6.88 27.83
C THR A 465 -31.02 -8.17 27.46
N TYR A 466 -29.71 -8.07 27.25
CA TYR A 466 -28.83 -9.20 26.95
C TYR A 466 -28.09 -9.61 28.22
N THR A 467 -28.26 -10.85 28.68
CA THR A 467 -27.34 -11.48 29.64
C THR A 467 -26.25 -12.20 28.87
N PHE A 468 -25.05 -11.64 28.84
CA PHE A 468 -23.96 -12.10 27.96
C PHE A 468 -22.81 -12.77 28.72
N PHE A 469 -22.79 -12.70 30.05
CA PHE A 469 -21.82 -13.41 30.88
C PHE A 469 -22.48 -13.99 32.12
N GLN A 470 -22.20 -15.27 32.40
CA GLN A 470 -22.57 -15.93 33.65
C GLN A 470 -21.54 -17.02 33.98
N ASN A 471 -21.04 -17.01 35.22
CA ASN A 471 -20.09 -17.99 35.73
C ASN A 471 -20.36 -18.32 37.21
N ALA A 472 -20.01 -19.54 37.63
CA ALA A 472 -20.17 -20.01 39.00
C ALA A 472 -19.20 -19.31 39.98
N THR A 473 -18.06 -18.82 39.49
CA THR A 473 -17.03 -18.14 40.30
C THR A 473 -16.68 -16.80 39.70
N SER A 474 -16.26 -15.86 40.55
CA SER A 474 -15.83 -14.53 40.10
C SER A 474 -14.64 -14.64 39.14
N LYS A 475 -14.69 -13.90 38.03
CA LYS A 475 -13.62 -13.79 37.03
C LYS A 475 -13.40 -12.33 36.67
N ALA A 476 -12.16 -11.98 36.38
CA ALA A 476 -11.85 -10.77 35.63
C ALA A 476 -12.36 -10.96 34.19
N VAL A 477 -13.06 -9.95 33.68
CA VAL A 477 -13.72 -9.99 32.37
C VAL A 477 -13.55 -8.64 31.69
N SER A 478 -13.09 -8.65 30.44
CA SER A 478 -13.21 -7.51 29.53
C SER A 478 -14.43 -7.65 28.64
N VAL A 479 -15.14 -6.54 28.44
CA VAL A 479 -16.38 -6.47 27.68
C VAL A 479 -16.25 -5.37 26.65
N ARG A 480 -16.60 -5.68 25.40
CA ARG A 480 -16.81 -4.69 24.35
C ARG A 480 -18.18 -4.90 23.71
N ILE A 481 -18.95 -3.82 23.59
CA ILE A 481 -20.28 -3.83 22.99
C ILE A 481 -20.27 -2.82 21.84
N ILE A 482 -20.53 -3.24 20.62
CA ILE A 482 -20.49 -2.39 19.42
C ILE A 482 -21.73 -2.56 18.54
N LYS A 483 -22.07 -1.50 17.80
CA LYS A 483 -23.03 -1.56 16.70
C LYS A 483 -22.33 -2.15 15.46
N LEU A 484 -22.91 -3.16 14.83
CA LEU A 484 -22.35 -3.83 13.65
C LEU A 484 -22.86 -3.23 12.33
N SER A 485 -24.07 -2.68 12.32
CA SER A 485 -24.70 -2.07 11.14
C SER A 485 -24.22 -0.63 10.90
N GLU A 486 -24.39 -0.12 9.69
CA GLU A 486 -23.87 1.19 9.28
C GLU A 486 -24.64 2.42 9.80
N SER A 487 -24.03 3.60 9.68
CA SER A 487 -24.56 4.85 10.24
C SER A 487 -25.89 5.33 9.65
N PRO A 488 -26.16 5.22 8.32
CA PRO A 488 -27.43 5.64 7.73
C PRO A 488 -28.70 5.06 8.35
N PHE A 489 -28.61 3.88 8.98
CA PHE A 489 -29.75 3.15 9.53
C PHE A 489 -29.86 3.29 11.04
N ILE A 490 -30.73 2.50 11.65
CA ILE A 490 -31.23 2.78 12.99
C ILE A 490 -30.09 2.82 14.03
N PRO A 491 -29.96 3.94 14.77
CA PRO A 491 -29.07 4.03 15.92
C PRO A 491 -29.54 3.11 17.05
N LEU A 492 -28.61 2.63 17.86
CA LEU A 492 -28.91 1.94 19.12
C LEU A 492 -28.40 2.74 20.29
N ALA A 493 -28.99 2.54 21.47
CA ALA A 493 -28.57 3.17 22.70
C ALA A 493 -28.28 2.11 23.77
N ILE A 494 -27.29 2.36 24.62
CA ILE A 494 -27.04 1.58 25.83
C ILE A 494 -27.60 2.41 26.98
N SER A 495 -28.56 1.88 27.72
CA SER A 495 -29.19 2.60 28.84
C SER A 495 -28.66 2.16 30.19
N ASN A 496 -28.27 0.90 30.32
CA ASN A 496 -27.88 0.35 31.61
C ASN A 496 -26.95 -0.87 31.49
N ILE A 497 -25.99 -0.97 32.40
CA ILE A 497 -25.08 -2.11 32.56
C ILE A 497 -25.27 -2.67 33.96
N SER A 498 -25.63 -3.96 34.06
CA SER A 498 -25.77 -4.63 35.36
C SER A 498 -24.76 -5.77 35.49
N VAL A 499 -24.03 -5.79 36.59
CA VAL A 499 -23.03 -6.82 36.90
C VAL A 499 -23.23 -7.38 38.30
N THR A 500 -22.95 -8.66 38.49
CA THR A 500 -22.74 -9.23 39.82
C THR A 500 -21.24 -9.28 40.07
N SER A 501 -20.69 -8.29 40.75
CA SER A 501 -19.26 -8.02 40.85
C SER A 501 -18.80 -7.81 42.29
N THR A 502 -17.50 -7.72 42.54
CA THR A 502 -16.95 -7.34 43.85
C THR A 502 -16.62 -5.84 43.97
N ALA A 503 -16.66 -5.13 42.85
CA ALA A 503 -16.32 -3.71 42.71
C ALA A 503 -17.07 -3.12 41.51
N ASP A 504 -16.96 -1.81 41.34
CA ASP A 504 -17.55 -1.11 40.20
C ASP A 504 -16.85 -1.48 38.90
N ILE A 505 -17.59 -1.43 37.78
CA ILE A 505 -16.98 -1.58 36.46
C ILE A 505 -15.98 -0.45 36.22
N GLN A 506 -14.94 -0.73 35.44
CA GLN A 506 -13.91 0.24 35.10
C GLN A 506 -13.85 0.42 33.60
N PRO A 507 -13.68 1.66 33.08
CA PRO A 507 -13.41 1.87 31.66
C PRO A 507 -12.15 1.09 31.26
N GLU A 508 -12.16 0.50 30.07
CA GLU A 508 -10.97 -0.15 29.53
C GLU A 508 -9.88 0.90 29.25
N GLN A 509 -8.62 0.50 29.31
CA GLN A 509 -7.50 1.39 29.08
C GLN A 509 -7.50 1.91 27.62
N GLU A 510 -7.22 3.21 27.47
CA GLU A 510 -6.88 3.82 26.19
C GLU A 510 -5.65 3.15 25.59
N LYS A 511 -5.72 2.90 24.29
CA LYS A 511 -4.62 2.36 23.51
C LYS A 511 -3.60 3.44 23.18
N THR A 512 -2.39 3.01 22.85
CA THR A 512 -1.27 3.92 22.55
C THR A 512 -1.51 4.73 21.28
N HIS A 513 -2.20 4.15 20.30
CA HIS A 513 -2.45 4.76 19.01
C HIS A 513 -3.93 5.04 18.80
N LYS A 514 -4.26 6.09 18.05
CA LYS A 514 -5.62 6.46 17.67
C LYS A 514 -5.75 6.62 16.16
N ILE A 515 -6.73 5.95 15.55
CA ILE A 515 -6.98 6.03 14.10
C ILE A 515 -8.44 6.41 13.84
N GLU A 516 -8.69 7.42 13.00
CA GLU A 516 -10.03 7.67 12.46
C GLU A 516 -10.12 7.17 11.01
N PHE A 517 -11.13 6.35 10.72
CA PHE A 517 -11.42 5.86 9.38
C PHE A 517 -12.64 6.59 8.82
N ILE A 518 -12.49 7.09 7.60
CA ILE A 518 -13.52 7.80 6.86
C ILE A 518 -13.77 7.05 5.56
N GLY A 519 -15.01 6.67 5.25
CA GLY A 519 -15.24 5.87 4.05
C GLY A 519 -16.68 5.69 3.61
N ASP A 520 -16.86 4.72 2.73
CA ASP A 520 -18.15 4.35 2.13
C ASP A 520 -18.61 2.96 2.60
N SER A 521 -19.38 2.24 1.78
CA SER A 521 -19.91 0.91 2.06
C SER A 521 -18.83 -0.12 2.36
N ILE A 522 -17.63 0.04 1.80
CA ILE A 522 -16.48 -0.83 2.09
C ILE A 522 -16.06 -0.66 3.55
N THR A 523 -16.06 0.57 4.05
CA THR A 523 -15.72 0.86 5.44
C THR A 523 -16.87 0.51 6.40
N CYS A 524 -18.12 0.50 5.90
CA CYS A 524 -19.29 0.01 6.64
C CYS A 524 -19.29 -1.50 6.89
N GLY A 525 -18.66 -2.28 5.99
CA GLY A 525 -18.78 -3.74 5.96
C GLY A 525 -20.09 -4.20 5.31
N TYR A 526 -20.53 -3.47 4.29
CA TYR A 526 -21.75 -3.74 3.54
C TYR A 526 -21.78 -5.20 3.06
N GLY A 527 -22.81 -5.95 3.44
CA GLY A 527 -23.07 -7.30 2.94
C GLY A 527 -22.02 -8.37 3.27
N VAL A 528 -21.02 -8.07 4.10
CA VAL A 528 -19.83 -8.92 4.33
C VAL A 528 -20.17 -10.32 4.87
N ASP A 529 -21.36 -10.50 5.48
CA ASP A 529 -21.85 -11.78 5.99
C ASP A 529 -22.70 -12.59 4.99
N ASP A 530 -22.88 -12.12 3.75
CA ASP A 530 -23.65 -12.82 2.71
C ASP A 530 -22.94 -12.79 1.34
N GLU A 531 -22.46 -13.96 0.90
CA GLU A 531 -21.81 -14.16 -0.41
C GLU A 531 -22.80 -14.24 -1.59
N ASN A 532 -24.10 -14.03 -1.35
CA ASN A 532 -25.07 -13.88 -2.42
C ASN A 532 -25.02 -12.47 -3.03
N ILE A 533 -24.34 -12.34 -4.17
CA ILE A 533 -24.21 -11.08 -4.91
C ILE A 533 -25.56 -10.44 -5.31
N TYR A 534 -26.66 -11.18 -5.29
CA TYR A 534 -28.02 -10.70 -5.59
C TYR A 534 -28.89 -10.53 -4.33
N GLY A 535 -28.28 -10.59 -3.13
CA GLY A 535 -28.99 -10.58 -1.84
C GLY A 535 -29.69 -9.25 -1.53
N GLY A 536 -29.21 -8.16 -2.14
CA GLY A 536 -29.61 -6.79 -1.85
C GLY A 536 -29.26 -6.33 -0.43
N PHE A 537 -29.28 -5.02 -0.21
CA PHE A 537 -28.97 -4.42 1.08
C PHE A 537 -29.85 -4.94 2.23
N LYS A 538 -29.21 -5.31 3.35
CA LYS A 538 -29.82 -5.52 4.67
C LYS A 538 -28.78 -5.28 5.76
N THR A 539 -29.14 -4.55 6.81
CA THR A 539 -28.26 -4.37 7.99
C THR A 539 -27.90 -5.70 8.66
N ALA A 540 -28.75 -6.72 8.53
CA ALA A 540 -28.49 -8.08 9.02
C ALA A 540 -27.31 -8.79 8.32
N THR A 541 -26.86 -8.28 7.17
CA THR A 541 -25.70 -8.80 6.42
C THR A 541 -24.45 -7.92 6.55
N GLU A 542 -24.58 -6.78 7.24
CA GLU A 542 -23.46 -5.87 7.49
C GLU A 542 -22.76 -6.20 8.80
N ASN A 543 -21.43 -6.02 8.80
CA ASN A 543 -20.64 -6.28 9.99
C ASN A 543 -19.36 -5.43 10.04
N GLY A 544 -19.43 -4.30 10.74
CA GLY A 544 -18.29 -3.40 10.96
C GLY A 544 -17.05 -4.08 11.57
N SER A 545 -17.23 -5.13 12.38
CA SER A 545 -16.12 -5.85 13.02
C SER A 545 -15.30 -6.72 12.05
N LYS A 546 -15.80 -6.92 10.83
CA LYS A 546 -15.14 -7.69 9.77
C LYS A 546 -14.45 -6.81 8.73
N THR A 547 -14.52 -5.49 8.89
CA THR A 547 -13.98 -4.53 7.92
C THR A 547 -12.46 -4.42 7.99
N TYR A 548 -11.88 -3.92 6.91
CA TYR A 548 -10.44 -3.63 6.87
C TYR A 548 -10.06 -2.58 7.93
N ALA A 549 -10.93 -1.60 8.18
CA ALA A 549 -10.73 -0.53 9.15
C ALA A 549 -10.61 -1.08 10.57
N TYR A 550 -11.60 -1.88 10.99
CA TYR A 550 -11.59 -2.51 12.31
C TYR A 550 -10.40 -3.46 12.50
N LYS A 551 -10.11 -4.30 11.49
CA LYS A 551 -8.97 -5.24 11.53
C LYS A 551 -7.63 -4.50 11.56
N THR A 552 -7.49 -3.38 10.85
CA THR A 552 -6.29 -2.53 10.87
C THR A 552 -6.05 -1.96 12.27
N ALA A 553 -7.08 -1.39 12.90
CA ALA A 553 -6.98 -0.83 14.25
C ALA A 553 -6.61 -1.91 15.28
N ALA A 554 -7.24 -3.10 15.18
CA ALA A 554 -6.91 -4.23 16.04
C ALA A 554 -5.45 -4.68 15.88
N ALA A 555 -4.97 -4.80 14.63
CA ALA A 555 -3.60 -5.22 14.33
C ALA A 555 -2.53 -4.23 14.82
N LEU A 556 -2.84 -2.92 14.81
CA LEU A 556 -1.97 -1.87 15.33
C LEU A 556 -2.17 -1.59 16.83
N ASN A 557 -3.02 -2.38 17.51
CA ASN A 557 -3.41 -2.14 18.90
C ASN A 557 -3.81 -0.67 19.13
N ALA A 558 -4.66 -0.13 18.26
CA ALA A 558 -5.10 1.25 18.24
C ALA A 558 -6.58 1.38 18.64
N ASP A 559 -6.92 2.43 19.38
CA ASP A 559 -8.31 2.88 19.50
C ASP A 559 -8.75 3.51 18.18
N TYR A 560 -10.05 3.42 17.88
CA TYR A 560 -10.56 3.85 16.59
C TYR A 560 -11.88 4.62 16.64
N SER A 561 -12.09 5.40 15.59
CA SER A 561 -13.36 6.03 15.22
C SER A 561 -13.65 5.70 13.75
N ILE A 562 -14.89 5.38 13.40
CA ILE A 562 -15.31 5.13 12.00
C ILE A 562 -16.45 6.06 11.64
N ILE A 563 -16.29 6.80 10.53
CA ILE A 563 -17.31 7.65 9.92
C ILE A 563 -17.50 7.22 8.47
N ALA A 564 -18.53 6.43 8.23
CA ALA A 564 -18.79 5.86 6.92
C ALA A 564 -20.29 5.68 6.65
N ALA A 565 -20.66 5.82 5.38
CA ALA A 565 -22.02 5.62 4.91
C ALA A 565 -22.02 5.00 3.50
N SER A 566 -22.80 3.95 3.31
CA SER A 566 -22.87 3.22 2.05
C SER A 566 -23.39 4.08 0.91
N GLY A 567 -22.71 4.01 -0.23
CA GLY A 567 -23.03 4.79 -1.42
C GLY A 567 -22.58 6.25 -1.37
N PHE A 568 -21.90 6.70 -0.31
CA PHE A 568 -21.44 8.08 -0.18
C PHE A 568 -20.07 8.31 -0.85
N GLY A 569 -19.86 9.51 -1.38
CA GLY A 569 -18.58 9.94 -1.96
C GLY A 569 -18.07 11.27 -1.41
N ILE A 570 -17.14 11.89 -2.13
CA ILE A 570 -16.58 13.22 -1.85
C ILE A 570 -17.46 14.31 -2.47
N ILE A 571 -17.70 14.22 -3.79
CA ILE A 571 -18.53 15.16 -4.56
C ILE A 571 -19.85 14.54 -5.00
N SER A 572 -19.92 13.21 -5.11
CA SER A 572 -21.11 12.48 -5.50
C SER A 572 -21.19 11.14 -4.81
N GLY A 573 -22.37 10.81 -4.30
CA GLY A 573 -22.72 9.43 -4.04
C GLY A 573 -22.89 8.62 -5.32
N TYR A 574 -23.17 7.33 -5.17
CA TYR A 574 -23.37 6.42 -6.30
C TYR A 574 -24.50 6.93 -7.21
N THR A 575 -24.28 6.85 -8.52
CA THR A 575 -25.24 7.29 -9.53
C THR A 575 -25.03 6.58 -10.87
N SER A 576 -26.10 6.47 -11.66
CA SER A 576 -26.04 6.00 -13.06
C SER A 576 -26.12 7.15 -14.07
N GLY A 577 -25.96 8.41 -13.64
CA GLY A 577 -26.12 9.55 -14.54
C GLY A 577 -25.70 10.90 -13.93
N ALA A 578 -26.69 11.64 -13.40
CA ALA A 578 -26.48 12.97 -12.82
C ALA A 578 -25.78 12.88 -11.46
N ILE A 579 -25.12 13.97 -11.04
CA ILE A 579 -24.45 14.04 -9.73
C ILE A 579 -25.44 13.76 -8.59
N ASN A 580 -25.00 12.99 -7.59
CA ASN A 580 -25.75 12.71 -6.38
C ASN A 580 -25.10 13.44 -5.19
N SER A 581 -25.31 14.76 -5.13
CA SER A 581 -24.67 15.62 -4.12
C SER A 581 -25.26 15.47 -2.71
N THR A 582 -26.34 14.70 -2.54
CA THR A 582 -26.99 14.46 -1.24
C THR A 582 -26.37 13.30 -0.45
N GLN A 583 -25.53 12.49 -1.09
CA GLN A 583 -24.86 11.34 -0.48
C GLN A 583 -23.35 11.55 -0.53
N THR A 584 -22.86 12.54 0.21
CA THR A 584 -21.43 12.84 0.34
C THR A 584 -21.04 12.96 1.80
N ILE A 585 -19.84 12.50 2.16
CA ILE A 585 -19.35 12.51 3.54
C ILE A 585 -18.97 13.92 4.05
N PRO A 586 -18.29 14.80 3.28
CA PRO A 586 -17.76 16.06 3.81
C PRO A 586 -18.75 16.94 4.59
N PRO A 587 -20.03 17.09 4.16
CA PRO A 587 -21.01 17.87 4.91
C PRO A 587 -21.27 17.36 6.34
N TYR A 588 -21.14 16.06 6.58
CA TYR A 588 -21.48 15.40 7.85
C TYR A 588 -20.26 15.06 8.70
N TYR A 589 -19.05 15.34 8.21
CA TYR A 589 -17.82 15.02 8.93
C TYR A 589 -17.67 15.76 10.25
N ASN A 590 -18.30 16.94 10.39
CA ASN A 590 -18.25 17.69 11.65
C ASN A 590 -19.28 17.22 12.68
N ASP A 591 -20.18 16.32 12.31
CA ASP A 591 -21.30 15.87 13.13
C ASP A 591 -21.03 14.49 13.74
N LEU A 592 -21.95 14.01 14.57
CA LEU A 592 -21.88 12.70 15.21
C LEU A 592 -21.83 11.56 14.18
N GLY A 593 -22.53 11.74 13.06
CA GLY A 593 -22.58 10.81 11.92
C GLY A 593 -23.84 11.02 11.11
N PHE A 594 -23.87 10.50 9.88
CA PHE A 594 -25.05 10.60 9.02
C PHE A 594 -26.06 9.49 9.34
N SER A 595 -27.35 9.82 9.51
CA SER A 595 -28.45 8.85 9.69
C SER A 595 -29.77 9.35 9.09
N TRP A 596 -30.47 8.46 8.39
CA TRP A 596 -31.87 8.70 7.97
C TRP A 596 -32.86 8.66 9.14
N TYR A 597 -32.43 8.14 10.30
CA TYR A 597 -33.24 7.90 11.47
C TYR A 597 -32.80 8.78 12.65
N SER A 598 -33.79 9.21 13.44
CA SER A 598 -33.59 9.93 14.69
C SER A 598 -33.44 8.98 15.89
N PHE A 599 -32.86 9.49 16.97
CA PHE A 599 -32.93 8.90 18.30
C PHE A 599 -34.37 8.91 18.84
N ALA A 600 -34.62 8.20 19.93
CA ALA A 600 -35.96 8.06 20.51
C ALA A 600 -36.55 9.40 21.01
N ASP A 601 -35.69 10.37 21.35
CA ASP A 601 -36.11 11.72 21.76
C ASP A 601 -36.40 12.67 20.57
N GLY A 602 -36.21 12.19 19.34
CA GLY A 602 -36.41 12.93 18.10
C GLY A 602 -35.18 13.68 17.58
N SER A 603 -34.10 13.77 18.36
CA SER A 603 -32.82 14.33 17.89
C SER A 603 -32.23 13.45 16.78
N ASN A 604 -31.48 14.05 15.85
CA ASN A 604 -30.89 13.32 14.72
C ASN A 604 -29.37 13.49 14.71
N PRO A 605 -28.58 12.40 14.66
CA PRO A 605 -27.12 12.45 14.71
C PRO A 605 -26.50 13.28 13.58
N THR A 606 -27.21 13.40 12.45
CA THR A 606 -26.83 14.24 11.30
C THR A 606 -26.77 15.73 11.64
N ASN A 607 -27.43 16.17 12.72
CA ASN A 607 -27.52 17.58 13.12
C ASN A 607 -26.88 17.82 14.51
N MET A 608 -26.03 16.91 14.97
CA MET A 608 -25.35 17.02 16.26
C MET A 608 -23.85 17.17 16.04
N GLU A 609 -23.30 18.33 16.34
CA GLU A 609 -21.87 18.59 16.20
C GLU A 609 -21.04 17.62 17.08
N TRP A 610 -19.96 17.09 16.51
CA TRP A 610 -19.00 16.28 17.24
C TRP A 610 -17.91 17.15 17.88
N ASP A 611 -17.65 16.90 19.16
CA ASP A 611 -16.50 17.50 19.84
C ASP A 611 -15.23 16.69 19.55
N PHE A 612 -14.42 17.21 18.63
CA PHE A 612 -13.15 16.61 18.23
C PHE A 612 -12.12 16.53 19.35
N ASN A 613 -12.31 17.20 20.49
CA ASN A 613 -11.42 17.02 21.64
C ASN A 613 -11.60 15.67 22.33
N GLN A 614 -12.75 15.00 22.13
CA GLN A 614 -13.00 13.66 22.68
C GLN A 614 -12.16 12.59 21.97
N PHE A 615 -11.77 12.82 20.71
CA PHE A 615 -10.95 11.89 19.94
C PHE A 615 -10.05 12.65 18.95
N GLN A 616 -8.79 12.83 19.31
CA GLN A 616 -7.74 13.34 18.41
C GLN A 616 -6.92 12.17 17.88
N PRO A 617 -7.09 11.78 16.60
CA PRO A 617 -6.36 10.66 16.01
C PRO A 617 -4.90 11.02 15.70
N ASP A 618 -4.01 10.04 15.84
CA ASP A 618 -2.65 10.12 15.31
C ASP A 618 -2.64 9.94 13.78
N ALA A 619 -3.59 9.15 13.26
CA ALA A 619 -3.76 8.85 11.85
C ALA A 619 -5.22 8.97 11.41
N VAL A 620 -5.46 9.58 10.25
CA VAL A 620 -6.78 9.60 9.58
C VAL A 620 -6.67 8.85 8.27
N VAL A 621 -7.50 7.82 8.07
CA VAL A 621 -7.54 7.03 6.84
C VAL A 621 -8.81 7.37 6.08
N ILE A 622 -8.66 7.89 4.86
CA ILE A 622 -9.77 8.19 3.95
C ILE A 622 -9.82 7.09 2.89
N ASN A 623 -10.94 6.40 2.76
CA ASN A 623 -11.22 5.43 1.69
C ASN A 623 -12.52 5.84 0.98
N LEU A 624 -12.42 6.90 0.18
CA LEU A 624 -13.52 7.49 -0.57
C LEU A 624 -13.09 7.73 -2.02
N GLY A 625 -14.02 7.54 -2.95
CA GLY A 625 -13.80 7.69 -4.39
C GLY A 625 -14.49 6.61 -5.23
N THR A 626 -14.86 5.48 -4.63
CA THR A 626 -15.58 4.39 -5.32
C THR A 626 -16.88 4.90 -5.94
N ASN A 627 -17.68 5.60 -5.13
CA ASN A 627 -18.98 6.12 -5.55
C ASN A 627 -18.85 7.33 -6.49
N ASP A 628 -17.88 8.21 -6.24
CA ASP A 628 -17.58 9.33 -7.13
C ASP A 628 -17.21 8.87 -8.54
N ASN A 629 -16.55 7.71 -8.68
CA ASN A 629 -16.19 7.15 -9.97
C ASN A 629 -17.41 6.83 -10.84
N SER A 630 -18.54 6.45 -10.25
CA SER A 630 -19.80 6.23 -10.98
C SER A 630 -20.33 7.52 -11.66
N TYR A 631 -20.05 8.68 -11.06
CA TYR A 631 -20.33 9.99 -11.64
C TYR A 631 -19.23 10.44 -12.60
N CYS A 632 -17.97 10.34 -12.20
CA CYS A 632 -16.83 10.88 -12.94
C CYS A 632 -16.59 10.10 -14.24
N GLY A 633 -16.55 8.76 -14.16
CA GLY A 633 -16.16 7.88 -15.26
C GLY A 633 -14.89 8.38 -15.96
N THR A 634 -14.95 8.52 -17.29
CA THR A 634 -13.85 9.05 -18.10
C THR A 634 -13.90 10.57 -18.31
N ASN A 635 -14.81 11.30 -17.66
CA ASN A 635 -15.00 12.73 -17.88
C ASN A 635 -13.95 13.55 -17.11
N ALA A 636 -13.07 14.23 -17.85
CA ALA A 636 -11.98 15.02 -17.26
C ALA A 636 -12.45 16.19 -16.39
N LEU A 637 -13.57 16.84 -16.73
CA LEU A 637 -14.10 17.96 -15.93
C LEU A 637 -14.60 17.47 -14.58
N ARG A 638 -15.33 16.35 -14.55
CA ARG A 638 -15.81 15.74 -13.31
C ARG A 638 -14.67 15.23 -12.43
N LYS A 639 -13.62 14.69 -13.06
CA LYS A 639 -12.38 14.31 -12.35
C LYS A 639 -11.69 15.51 -11.72
N ALA A 640 -11.65 16.66 -12.39
CA ALA A 640 -11.13 17.89 -11.81
C ALA A 640 -11.99 18.40 -10.65
N GLU A 641 -13.33 18.36 -10.78
CA GLU A 641 -14.26 18.67 -9.67
C GLU A 641 -14.02 17.76 -8.46
N PHE A 642 -13.75 16.47 -8.68
CA PHE A 642 -13.41 15.54 -7.60
C PHE A 642 -12.09 15.91 -6.92
N VAL A 643 -11.06 16.31 -7.68
CA VAL A 643 -9.78 16.81 -7.12
C VAL A 643 -10.03 18.02 -6.21
N GLU A 644 -10.80 19.00 -6.67
CA GLU A 644 -11.14 20.20 -5.88
C GLU A 644 -11.91 19.86 -4.60
N GLY A 645 -12.91 18.98 -4.71
CA GLY A 645 -13.68 18.50 -3.55
C GLY A 645 -12.82 17.75 -2.54
N TYR A 646 -11.87 16.93 -3.02
CA TYR A 646 -10.97 16.19 -2.15
C TYR A 646 -9.99 17.12 -1.43
N ILE A 647 -9.43 18.13 -2.11
CA ILE A 647 -8.58 19.17 -1.48
C ILE A 647 -9.35 19.91 -0.38
N ALA A 648 -10.61 20.30 -0.65
CA ALA A 648 -11.45 20.96 0.34
C ALA A 648 -11.68 20.06 1.56
N PHE A 649 -11.89 18.77 1.34
CA PHE A 649 -12.08 17.82 2.43
C PHE A 649 -10.80 17.59 3.25
N LEU A 650 -9.62 17.52 2.61
CA LEU A 650 -8.33 17.47 3.31
C LEU A 650 -8.13 18.68 4.23
N LYS A 651 -8.49 19.89 3.76
CA LYS A 651 -8.46 21.11 4.59
C LYS A 651 -9.42 21.02 5.78
N GLN A 652 -10.62 20.47 5.57
CA GLN A 652 -11.59 20.26 6.64
C GLN A 652 -11.06 19.28 7.69
N ILE A 653 -10.50 18.13 7.28
CA ILE A 653 -9.92 17.14 8.19
C ILE A 653 -8.75 17.75 8.96
N ARG A 654 -7.81 18.42 8.28
CA ARG A 654 -6.65 19.06 8.93
C ARG A 654 -7.07 20.11 9.95
N ALA A 655 -8.13 20.88 9.69
CA ALA A 655 -8.63 21.88 10.62
C ALA A 655 -9.17 21.27 11.93
N LYS A 656 -9.63 20.02 11.89
CA LYS A 656 -10.16 19.29 13.06
C LYS A 656 -9.12 18.41 13.75
N ASN A 657 -8.14 17.93 12.98
CA ASN A 657 -7.07 17.04 13.42
C ASN A 657 -5.71 17.63 13.00
N PRO A 658 -5.21 18.67 13.69
CA PRO A 658 -4.03 19.43 13.26
C PRO A 658 -2.78 18.56 13.15
N ASP A 659 -2.63 17.55 14.01
CA ASP A 659 -1.42 16.74 14.11
C ASP A 659 -1.52 15.38 13.42
N ALA A 660 -2.68 14.97 12.90
CA ALA A 660 -2.83 13.62 12.33
C ALA A 660 -1.98 13.41 11.06
N MET A 661 -1.49 12.20 10.82
CA MET A 661 -1.05 11.80 9.47
C MET A 661 -2.27 11.38 8.66
N ILE A 662 -2.48 11.96 7.48
CA ILE A 662 -3.64 11.65 6.64
C ILE A 662 -3.24 10.64 5.55
N PHE A 663 -3.88 9.48 5.55
CA PHE A 663 -3.72 8.40 4.58
C PHE A 663 -4.89 8.43 3.59
N CYS A 664 -4.64 8.88 2.37
CA CYS A 664 -5.60 8.89 1.28
C CYS A 664 -5.52 7.56 0.51
N THR A 665 -6.54 6.73 0.66
CA THR A 665 -6.57 5.36 0.17
C THR A 665 -7.70 5.13 -0.83
N LEU A 666 -7.51 4.21 -1.78
CA LEU A 666 -8.54 3.72 -2.71
C LEU A 666 -8.05 2.44 -3.38
N GLY A 667 -8.95 1.51 -3.72
CA GLY A 667 -8.58 0.41 -4.62
C GLY A 667 -9.44 -0.85 -4.55
N ILE A 668 -10.06 -1.14 -3.40
CA ILE A 668 -10.68 -2.44 -3.11
C ILE A 668 -11.75 -2.83 -4.16
N MET A 669 -12.59 -1.88 -4.57
CA MET A 669 -13.62 -2.08 -5.59
C MET A 669 -13.35 -1.32 -6.91
N GLY A 670 -12.12 -0.87 -7.13
CA GLY A 670 -11.75 -0.06 -8.28
C GLY A 670 -10.69 0.98 -7.93
N GLN A 671 -9.90 1.36 -8.94
CA GLN A 671 -8.69 2.20 -8.79
C GLN A 671 -8.71 3.45 -9.68
N GLU A 672 -9.80 3.71 -10.40
CA GLU A 672 -9.88 4.66 -11.52
C GLU A 672 -9.68 6.12 -11.12
N LEU A 673 -10.04 6.48 -9.88
CA LEU A 673 -9.85 7.81 -9.32
C LEU A 673 -8.60 7.92 -8.44
N TYR A 674 -7.82 6.84 -8.25
CA TYR A 674 -6.61 6.90 -7.44
C TYR A 674 -5.59 7.95 -7.96
N PRO A 675 -5.37 8.11 -9.28
CA PRO A 675 -4.53 9.19 -9.80
C PRO A 675 -5.04 10.60 -9.44
N GLN A 676 -6.37 10.79 -9.38
CA GLN A 676 -6.97 12.07 -8.96
C GLN A 676 -6.77 12.31 -7.46
N ILE A 677 -6.78 11.27 -6.63
CA ILE A 677 -6.44 11.39 -5.21
C ILE A 677 -4.97 11.82 -5.05
N GLN A 678 -4.05 11.21 -5.81
CA GLN A 678 -2.64 11.62 -5.81
C GLN A 678 -2.47 13.08 -6.25
N GLU A 679 -3.19 13.48 -7.30
CA GLU A 679 -3.22 14.87 -7.76
C GLU A 679 -3.73 15.82 -6.68
N ALA A 680 -4.83 15.49 -6.00
CA ALA A 680 -5.38 16.28 -4.90
C ALA A 680 -4.38 16.43 -3.74
N VAL A 681 -3.72 15.35 -3.34
CA VAL A 681 -2.69 15.39 -2.29
C VAL A 681 -1.50 16.26 -2.69
N LEU A 682 -1.03 16.14 -3.94
CA LEU A 682 0.06 16.97 -4.46
C LEU A 682 -0.31 18.46 -4.47
N GLN A 683 -1.51 18.80 -4.94
CA GLN A 683 -2.00 20.19 -4.98
C GLN A 683 -2.22 20.76 -3.58
N TYR A 684 -2.84 19.98 -2.69
CA TYR A 684 -3.02 20.36 -1.28
C TYR A 684 -1.68 20.62 -0.59
N THR A 685 -0.70 19.72 -0.77
CA THR A 685 0.65 19.85 -0.21
C THR A 685 1.33 21.11 -0.74
N ALA A 686 1.25 21.37 -2.05
CA ALA A 686 1.82 22.56 -2.67
C ALA A 686 1.17 23.88 -2.19
N GLU A 687 -0.14 23.87 -1.93
CA GLU A 687 -0.87 25.05 -1.44
C GLU A 687 -0.59 25.35 0.03
N THR A 688 -0.48 24.30 0.86
CA THR A 688 -0.48 24.44 2.34
C THR A 688 0.90 24.21 2.98
N ASN A 689 1.83 23.59 2.25
CA ASN A 689 3.08 23.01 2.77
C ASN A 689 2.89 21.90 3.82
N ASP A 690 1.68 21.36 3.98
CA ASP A 690 1.43 20.22 4.86
C ASP A 690 1.99 18.94 4.23
N THR A 691 2.98 18.34 4.91
CA THR A 691 3.63 17.09 4.50
C THR A 691 3.11 15.86 5.25
N ARG A 692 2.15 16.02 6.17
CA ARG A 692 1.52 14.93 6.93
C ARG A 692 0.30 14.37 6.20
N VAL A 693 0.46 14.13 4.90
CA VAL A 693 -0.54 13.52 4.02
C VAL A 693 0.15 12.62 3.01
N THR A 694 -0.41 11.43 2.78
CA THR A 694 0.16 10.44 1.87
C THR A 694 -0.94 9.65 1.15
N CYS A 695 -0.62 9.06 0.00
CA CYS A 695 -1.52 8.16 -0.72
C CYS A 695 -1.11 6.69 -0.56
N MET A 696 -2.08 5.77 -0.58
CA MET A 696 -1.87 4.33 -0.70
C MET A 696 -2.93 3.69 -1.58
N GLN A 697 -2.54 2.88 -2.55
CA GLN A 697 -3.47 2.15 -3.39
C GLN A 697 -3.73 0.77 -2.79
N PHE A 698 -4.99 0.37 -2.62
CA PHE A 698 -5.34 -1.01 -2.28
C PHE A 698 -5.33 -1.90 -3.53
N ASP A 699 -5.08 -3.18 -3.33
CA ASP A 699 -5.36 -4.20 -4.35
C ASP A 699 -6.86 -4.28 -4.63
N VAL A 700 -7.22 -4.53 -5.89
CA VAL A 700 -8.62 -4.81 -6.27
C VAL A 700 -9.02 -6.18 -5.74
N GLN A 701 -10.23 -6.28 -5.20
CA GLN A 701 -10.79 -7.52 -4.71
C GLN A 701 -10.74 -8.65 -5.75
N ALA A 702 -10.32 -9.84 -5.33
CA ALA A 702 -10.23 -10.99 -6.21
C ALA A 702 -11.48 -11.86 -6.11
N MET A 703 -12.05 -12.26 -7.27
CA MET A 703 -13.21 -13.16 -7.30
C MET A 703 -12.95 -14.48 -6.55
N SER A 704 -11.69 -14.93 -6.47
CA SER A 704 -11.27 -16.13 -5.74
C SER A 704 -11.38 -16.00 -4.22
N ASP A 705 -11.59 -14.80 -3.68
CA ASP A 705 -11.77 -14.56 -2.25
C ASP A 705 -13.23 -14.59 -1.82
N GLY A 706 -14.15 -14.84 -2.76
CA GLY A 706 -15.58 -14.62 -2.55
C GLY A 706 -15.93 -13.16 -2.80
N ILE A 707 -17.17 -12.93 -3.24
CA ILE A 707 -17.74 -11.60 -3.43
C ILE A 707 -19.10 -11.59 -2.75
N CYS A 708 -19.33 -10.56 -1.96
CA CYS A 708 -20.55 -10.39 -1.18
C CYS A 708 -21.62 -9.64 -1.96
N VAL A 709 -22.75 -9.42 -1.27
CA VAL A 709 -23.91 -8.66 -1.76
C VAL A 709 -23.49 -7.43 -2.59
N ASP A 710 -24.13 -7.25 -3.74
CA ASP A 710 -23.93 -6.11 -4.63
C ASP A 710 -22.46 -5.84 -4.98
N TRP A 711 -21.69 -6.93 -5.13
CA TRP A 711 -20.28 -6.93 -5.50
C TRP A 711 -19.32 -6.40 -4.43
N HIS A 712 -19.74 -6.35 -3.17
CA HIS A 712 -18.89 -5.87 -2.09
C HIS A 712 -17.80 -6.88 -1.66
N PRO A 713 -16.72 -6.41 -1.03
CA PRO A 713 -15.63 -7.27 -0.60
C PRO A 713 -16.06 -8.28 0.46
N SER A 714 -15.58 -9.52 0.31
CA SER A 714 -15.68 -10.54 1.35
C SER A 714 -14.82 -10.20 2.57
N GLU A 715 -15.07 -10.86 3.70
CA GLU A 715 -14.22 -10.73 4.90
C GLU A 715 -12.75 -11.08 4.60
N LYS A 716 -12.52 -12.03 3.69
CA LYS A 716 -11.17 -12.38 3.23
C LYS A 716 -10.50 -11.23 2.49
N THR A 717 -11.23 -10.54 1.62
CA THR A 717 -10.74 -9.32 0.96
C THR A 717 -10.45 -8.21 1.98
N HIS A 718 -11.34 -8.01 2.96
CA HIS A 718 -11.11 -7.06 4.05
C HIS A 718 -9.86 -7.37 4.86
N THR A 719 -9.58 -8.65 5.12
CA THR A 719 -8.38 -9.08 5.84
C THR A 719 -7.10 -8.71 5.07
N LYS A 720 -7.07 -8.95 3.75
CA LYS A 720 -5.93 -8.56 2.90
C LYS A 720 -5.73 -7.05 2.83
N ALA A 721 -6.82 -6.30 2.71
CA ALA A 721 -6.78 -4.85 2.75
C ALA A 721 -6.28 -4.34 4.11
N ALA A 722 -6.72 -4.94 5.22
CA ALA A 722 -6.23 -4.60 6.54
C ALA A 722 -4.73 -4.84 6.67
N ASP A 723 -4.25 -6.00 6.23
CA ASP A 723 -2.82 -6.34 6.26
C ASP A 723 -1.99 -5.27 5.52
N LEU A 724 -2.40 -4.91 4.30
CA LEU A 724 -1.72 -3.88 3.49
C LEU A 724 -1.76 -2.49 4.15
N LEU A 725 -2.88 -2.10 4.77
CA LEU A 725 -3.00 -0.79 5.42
C LEU A 725 -2.21 -0.74 6.72
N THR A 726 -2.31 -1.76 7.57
CA THR A 726 -1.51 -1.92 8.79
C THR A 726 -0.03 -1.77 8.48
N ASP A 727 0.43 -2.44 7.44
CA ASP A 727 1.80 -2.38 6.97
C ASP A 727 2.25 -0.96 6.58
N TYR A 728 1.39 -0.25 5.87
CA TYR A 728 1.70 1.08 5.38
C TYR A 728 1.69 2.11 6.50
N ILE A 729 0.71 2.03 7.40
CA ILE A 729 0.65 2.88 8.60
C ILE A 729 1.88 2.62 9.47
N GLY A 730 2.24 1.36 9.74
CA GLY A 730 3.43 1.02 10.51
C GLY A 730 4.71 1.60 9.92
N TYR A 731 4.87 1.52 8.58
CA TYR A 731 6.02 2.12 7.89
C TYR A 731 6.06 3.66 8.01
N VAL A 732 4.93 4.34 7.76
CA VAL A 732 4.88 5.81 7.76
C VAL A 732 4.96 6.39 9.17
N MET A 733 4.34 5.73 10.15
CA MET A 733 4.23 6.22 11.51
C MET A 733 5.34 5.71 12.45
N GLY A 734 6.04 4.64 12.07
CA GLY A 734 7.01 3.97 12.92
C GLY A 734 6.37 3.25 14.11
N TRP A 735 5.17 2.71 13.91
CA TRP A 735 4.42 1.95 14.91
C TRP A 735 4.84 0.49 14.96
#